data_AF-A0AAV9Q0E8-F1
#
_entry.id   AF-A0AAV9Q0E8-F1
#
_cell.length_a   1.000
_cell.length_b   1.000
_cell.length_c   1.000
_cell.angle_alpha   90.00
_cell.angle_beta   90.00
_cell.angle_gamma   90.00
#
_symmetry.space_group_name_H-M   'P 1'
#
loop_
_entity.id
_entity.type
_entity.pdbx_description
1 polymer ?
#
loop_
_entity_poly.entity_id
_entity_poly.type
_entity_poly.pdbx_seq_one_letter_code
_entity_poly.pdbx_strand_id
1 'polypeptide(L)'
;MSQTNVVHTDSIHEEDPHNEPPKKQKNRRPANTAFRQQRLKAWQPILTPKTVLPIFFAIGIIFAPIGGLLLWASASVQELVIDYTNCNSSATTDFTAIPESKVSTSFKSSNIVARPQWRRTLNTTHPPYSVEIPNTPVCTLQFSIPNDIGPPVYLYYRLTNFYQNHRRYVKSLDTDQLKGTAISNDTIGGSSCNPLQLDHNGKAYYPCGLIANSIFNDTLNSPVAVSTSGGQESQQYRMTNEGIAWSTDASQYGKTKYRNSEVSPPPNWHRRYPNGYTDENPIPDLSQYEEFQVWMRTAGLPTFSKLALRNDNETMTAGTYQMDIYDFFPVTIYSGTKSILLSTRSVVGGKNNFLGIAYVVVGGLCIVLGVVFTIAHLIKPRKLGDHTYLSWNNIDAPSTAIASGRDTRPAAIAGLPRYKPITRSCGAPDPSANLTNTHRWLSQAEPLENDLWNATTVQERYIPLASSYHHDRVKKRQALSPLYTIDTYIHIIADSSTSNPSSANYITDTIIRNQFNYLAAAYTNASIGFRLAGVDRVTNDSWAANGDDLSMKRALRRGTYASLNIYYQSQLQANANTPGVPPGSTLLGFCTLPESGITPGMDRDEYVIDGCNVLSGTMPGGYYGGYNLGGTTAHEVGHWNGLLHTFTGNSCDVDDFGDCEFGCPFAVTAGGKREKYLGVSVLTCCDA
;
A
#
# COMPACT_ATOMS: atom_id res chain seq x y z
N MET A 1 -2.08 -32.02 -46.36
CA MET A 1 -3.13 -31.33 -47.13
C MET A 1 -3.94 -30.52 -46.12
N SER A 2 -4.04 -29.20 -46.12
CA SER A 2 -3.82 -28.19 -47.15
C SER A 2 -3.19 -26.95 -46.50
N GLN A 3 -2.36 -26.26 -47.28
CA GLN A 3 -1.69 -25.02 -46.93
C GLN A 3 -2.69 -23.88 -46.69
N THR A 4 -2.44 -23.07 -45.68
CA THR A 4 -3.10 -21.78 -45.47
C THR A 4 -2.41 -20.76 -46.38
N ASN A 5 -3.06 -20.40 -47.49
CA ASN A 5 -2.60 -19.29 -48.34
C ASN A 5 -2.95 -17.97 -47.65
N VAL A 6 -1.91 -17.25 -47.23
CA VAL A 6 -1.96 -15.82 -46.92
C VAL A 6 -1.83 -15.09 -48.25
N VAL A 7 -2.80 -14.26 -48.61
CA VAL A 7 -2.66 -13.31 -49.72
C VAL A 7 -2.65 -11.91 -49.14
N HIS A 8 -1.45 -11.35 -49.06
CA HIS A 8 -1.21 -9.91 -49.04
C HIS A 8 -1.36 -9.41 -50.49
N THR A 9 -2.13 -8.37 -50.71
CA THR A 9 -2.08 -7.61 -51.97
C THR A 9 -2.13 -6.13 -51.62
N ASP A 10 -0.93 -5.56 -51.48
CA ASP A 10 -0.68 -4.19 -51.92
C ASP A 10 -0.60 -4.22 -53.46
N SER A 11 -1.46 -3.48 -54.14
CA SER A 11 -1.16 -3.02 -55.49
C SER A 11 -2.03 -1.82 -55.86
N ILE A 12 -1.32 -0.74 -56.11
CA ILE A 12 -1.74 0.49 -56.78
C ILE A 12 -2.27 0.11 -58.16
N HIS A 13 -3.48 0.53 -58.51
CA HIS A 13 -4.03 0.41 -59.86
C HIS A 13 -4.52 1.78 -60.34
N GLU A 14 -4.08 2.11 -61.55
CA GLU A 14 -4.30 3.34 -62.33
C GLU A 14 -5.77 3.78 -62.41
N GLU A 15 -5.97 5.09 -62.34
CA GLU A 15 -7.24 5.78 -62.61
C GLU A 15 -7.58 5.70 -64.11
N ASP A 16 -8.67 5.00 -64.44
CA ASP A 16 -9.38 5.10 -65.72
C ASP A 16 -10.60 6.03 -65.53
N PRO A 17 -10.70 7.19 -66.23
CA PRO A 17 -11.67 8.23 -65.92
C PRO A 17 -13.07 8.04 -66.52
N HIS A 18 -13.39 6.87 -67.12
CA HIS A 18 -14.66 6.69 -67.83
C HIS A 18 -15.55 5.50 -67.44
N ASN A 19 -15.40 4.97 -66.22
CA ASN A 19 -16.33 3.95 -65.71
C ASN A 19 -16.92 4.39 -64.36
N GLU A 20 -18.03 5.16 -64.39
CA GLU A 20 -18.80 5.42 -63.18
C GLU A 20 -19.36 4.10 -62.62
N PRO A 21 -18.97 3.66 -61.41
CA PRO A 21 -19.57 2.48 -60.82
C PRO A 21 -21.03 2.79 -60.46
N PRO A 22 -21.97 1.84 -60.64
CA PRO A 22 -23.38 2.07 -60.34
C PRO A 22 -23.52 2.50 -58.87
N LYS A 23 -24.25 3.59 -58.61
CA LYS A 23 -24.49 4.14 -57.27
C LYS A 23 -24.94 3.01 -56.32
N LYS A 24 -24.04 2.58 -55.44
CA LYS A 24 -24.34 1.60 -54.37
C LYS A 24 -25.51 2.14 -53.55
N GLN A 25 -26.65 1.47 -53.64
CA GLN A 25 -27.82 1.74 -52.82
C GLN A 25 -27.38 1.73 -51.34
N LYS A 26 -27.53 2.86 -50.63
CA LYS A 26 -27.14 3.00 -49.22
C LYS A 26 -28.00 2.08 -48.34
N ASN A 27 -27.63 0.81 -48.24
CA ASN A 27 -28.26 -0.13 -47.33
C ASN A 27 -27.78 0.14 -45.90
N ARG A 28 -28.71 0.52 -45.01
CA ARG A 28 -28.44 0.74 -43.58
C ARG A 28 -28.39 -0.56 -42.77
N ARG A 29 -28.51 -1.73 -43.42
CA ARG A 29 -28.44 -3.03 -42.74
C ARG A 29 -27.03 -3.23 -42.16
N PRO A 30 -26.90 -3.50 -40.85
CA PRO A 30 -25.61 -3.83 -40.26
C PRO A 30 -25.01 -5.06 -40.95
N ALA A 31 -23.68 -5.09 -41.09
CA ALA A 31 -23.01 -6.24 -41.68
C ALA A 31 -23.33 -7.53 -40.89
N ASN A 32 -23.65 -8.59 -41.62
CA ASN A 32 -24.05 -9.89 -41.08
C ASN A 32 -22.82 -10.73 -40.71
N THR A 33 -21.96 -10.21 -39.85
CA THR A 33 -20.77 -10.92 -39.36
C THR A 33 -21.04 -11.48 -37.96
N ALA A 34 -20.39 -12.60 -37.61
CA ALA A 34 -20.55 -13.23 -36.29
C ALA A 34 -20.26 -12.27 -35.13
N PHE A 35 -19.29 -11.36 -35.30
CA PHE A 35 -18.97 -10.31 -34.32
C PHE A 35 -20.11 -9.29 -34.17
N ARG A 36 -20.56 -8.68 -35.27
CA ARG A 36 -21.60 -7.62 -35.24
C ARG A 36 -22.98 -8.14 -34.86
N GLN A 37 -23.24 -9.43 -35.10
CA GLN A 37 -24.49 -10.09 -34.77
C GLN A 37 -24.45 -10.81 -33.42
N GLN A 38 -23.36 -10.70 -32.65
CA GLN A 38 -23.17 -11.37 -31.36
C GLN A 38 -23.35 -12.90 -31.43
N ARG A 39 -22.93 -13.51 -32.55
CA ARG A 39 -22.94 -14.96 -32.80
C ARG A 39 -21.51 -15.50 -32.85
N LEU A 40 -20.61 -14.90 -32.08
CA LEU A 40 -19.26 -15.42 -31.92
C LEU A 40 -19.34 -16.84 -31.36
N LYS A 41 -18.41 -17.70 -31.79
CA LYS A 41 -18.27 -19.03 -31.21
C LYS A 41 -17.88 -18.86 -29.74
N ALA A 42 -18.84 -19.10 -28.86
CA ALA A 42 -18.66 -19.04 -27.42
C ALA A 42 -18.82 -20.43 -26.81
N TRP A 43 -18.08 -20.69 -25.73
CA TRP A 43 -18.30 -21.85 -24.87
C TRP A 43 -18.95 -21.36 -23.59
N GLN A 44 -20.11 -21.94 -23.24
CA GLN A 44 -20.81 -21.62 -22.01
C GLN A 44 -20.66 -22.79 -21.04
N PRO A 45 -19.82 -22.68 -19.99
CA PRO A 45 -19.65 -23.74 -19.02
C PRO A 45 -20.91 -23.86 -18.17
N ILE A 46 -21.72 -24.88 -18.44
CA ILE A 46 -22.83 -25.26 -17.56
C ILE A 46 -22.24 -26.12 -16.44
N LEU A 47 -22.29 -25.60 -15.22
CA LEU A 47 -21.82 -26.28 -14.02
C LEU A 47 -22.80 -27.41 -13.68
N THR A 48 -22.42 -28.65 -14.01
CA THR A 48 -23.19 -29.86 -13.68
C THR A 48 -22.42 -30.69 -12.66
N PRO A 49 -23.08 -31.50 -11.81
CA PRO A 49 -22.37 -32.38 -10.90
C PRO A 49 -21.33 -33.28 -11.60
N LYS A 50 -21.63 -33.72 -12.83
CA LYS A 50 -20.71 -34.54 -13.65
C LYS A 50 -19.44 -33.81 -14.08
N THR A 51 -19.48 -32.49 -14.22
CA THR A 51 -18.31 -31.68 -14.60
C THR A 51 -17.60 -31.11 -13.37
N VAL A 52 -18.34 -30.72 -12.34
CA VAL A 52 -17.81 -30.03 -11.17
C VAL A 52 -17.20 -30.99 -10.14
N LEU A 53 -17.84 -32.13 -9.84
CA LEU A 53 -17.33 -33.07 -8.82
C LEU A 53 -15.94 -33.62 -9.16
N PRO A 54 -15.64 -34.07 -10.40
CA PRO A 54 -14.28 -34.51 -10.74
C PRO A 54 -13.23 -33.42 -10.57
N ILE A 55 -13.58 -32.15 -10.82
CA ILE A 55 -12.67 -31.01 -10.65
C ILE A 55 -12.30 -30.83 -9.17
N PHE A 56 -13.28 -30.89 -8.26
CA PHE A 56 -13.02 -30.78 -6.81
C PHE A 56 -12.07 -31.88 -6.32
N PHE A 57 -12.31 -33.14 -6.71
CA PHE A 57 -11.42 -34.24 -6.34
C PHE A 57 -10.05 -34.14 -7.01
N ALA A 58 -9.97 -33.73 -8.28
CA ALA A 58 -8.72 -33.54 -8.99
C ALA A 58 -7.84 -32.47 -8.32
N ILE A 59 -8.43 -31.31 -7.98
CA ILE A 59 -7.71 -30.24 -7.25
C ILE A 59 -7.23 -30.78 -5.90
N GLY A 60 -8.09 -31.46 -5.15
CA GLY A 60 -7.72 -32.05 -3.86
C GLY A 60 -6.55 -33.05 -3.94
N ILE A 61 -6.62 -33.98 -4.89
CA ILE A 61 -5.60 -35.03 -5.11
C ILE A 61 -4.27 -34.43 -5.60
N ILE A 62 -4.29 -33.31 -6.33
CA ILE A 62 -3.07 -32.63 -6.79
C ILE A 62 -2.49 -31.74 -5.68
N PHE A 63 -3.33 -30.97 -4.99
CA PHE A 63 -2.87 -29.96 -4.04
C PHE A 63 -2.37 -30.57 -2.73
N ALA A 64 -2.95 -31.68 -2.26
CA ALA A 64 -2.51 -32.31 -1.01
C ALA A 64 -1.07 -32.87 -1.07
N PRO A 65 -0.65 -33.63 -2.11
CA PRO A 65 0.74 -34.05 -2.26
C PRO A 65 1.70 -32.89 -2.46
N ILE A 66 1.33 -31.88 -3.26
CA ILE A 66 2.15 -30.67 -3.44
C ILE A 66 2.34 -29.97 -2.10
N GLY A 67 1.26 -29.74 -1.34
CA GLY A 67 1.32 -29.13 -0.02
C GLY A 67 2.19 -29.93 0.96
N GLY A 68 2.07 -31.25 0.97
CA GLY A 68 2.92 -32.14 1.75
C GLY A 68 4.41 -32.03 1.37
N LEU A 69 4.72 -31.99 0.07
CA LEU A 69 6.08 -31.82 -0.44
C LEU A 69 6.66 -30.45 -0.05
N LEU A 70 5.86 -29.39 -0.12
CA LEU A 70 6.26 -28.04 0.29
C LEU A 70 6.53 -27.96 1.80
N LEU A 71 5.70 -28.61 2.63
CA LEU A 71 5.93 -28.70 4.07
C LEU A 71 7.21 -29.48 4.41
N TRP A 72 7.43 -30.60 3.73
CA TRP A 72 8.66 -31.37 3.88
C TRP A 72 9.89 -30.56 3.45
N ALA A 73 9.82 -29.85 2.32
CA ALA A 73 10.89 -28.99 1.85
C ALA A 73 11.19 -27.86 2.87
N SER A 74 10.16 -27.23 3.43
CA SER A 74 10.31 -26.22 4.49
C SER A 74 10.93 -26.81 5.78
N ALA A 75 10.50 -28.00 6.21
CA ALA A 75 11.05 -28.67 7.39
C ALA A 75 12.49 -29.17 7.19
N SER A 76 12.95 -29.34 5.95
CA SER A 76 14.32 -29.74 5.64
C SER A 76 15.34 -28.59 5.83
N VAL A 77 14.86 -27.34 5.89
CA VAL A 77 15.69 -26.15 6.09
C VAL A 77 16.15 -26.06 7.54
N GLN A 78 17.44 -25.82 7.72
CA GLN A 78 18.05 -25.60 9.02
C GLN A 78 18.26 -24.10 9.23
N GLU A 79 17.92 -23.59 10.41
CA GLU A 79 17.99 -22.17 10.72
C GLU A 79 18.47 -21.91 12.16
N LEU A 80 19.24 -20.84 12.34
CA LEU A 80 19.61 -20.27 13.63
C LEU A 80 19.41 -18.75 13.56
N VAL A 81 18.61 -18.23 14.48
CA VAL A 81 18.37 -16.81 14.65
C VAL A 81 18.85 -16.38 16.03
N ILE A 82 19.70 -15.36 16.09
CA ILE A 82 20.15 -14.76 17.34
C ILE A 82 19.93 -13.25 17.27
N ASP A 83 19.07 -12.73 18.15
CA ASP A 83 18.85 -11.30 18.34
C ASP A 83 19.96 -10.70 19.22
N TYR A 84 20.80 -9.86 18.61
CA TYR A 84 21.92 -9.20 19.28
C TYR A 84 21.67 -7.70 19.54
N THR A 85 20.42 -7.24 19.41
CA THR A 85 20.02 -5.83 19.55
C THR A 85 20.54 -5.17 20.84
N ASN A 86 20.51 -5.91 21.94
CA ASN A 86 20.92 -5.40 23.26
C ASN A 86 22.29 -5.91 23.70
N CYS A 87 23.10 -6.46 22.79
CA CYS A 87 24.43 -6.95 23.14
C CYS A 87 25.29 -5.82 23.73
N ASN A 88 25.26 -4.64 23.11
CA ASN A 88 25.99 -3.48 23.59
C ASN A 88 25.53 -3.02 24.99
N SER A 89 24.24 -3.13 25.33
CA SER A 89 23.70 -2.64 26.62
C SER A 89 23.68 -3.70 27.73
N SER A 90 23.61 -4.99 27.39
CA SER A 90 23.30 -6.06 28.33
C SER A 90 24.40 -7.10 28.48
N ALA A 91 25.31 -7.24 27.50
CA ALA A 91 26.42 -8.19 27.61
C ALA A 91 27.56 -7.59 28.44
N THR A 92 28.25 -8.45 29.19
CA THR A 92 29.48 -8.11 29.92
C THR A 92 30.71 -8.41 29.06
N THR A 93 31.91 -8.18 29.58
CA THR A 93 33.18 -8.56 28.93
C THR A 93 33.40 -10.07 28.87
N ASP A 94 32.77 -10.82 29.78
CA ASP A 94 32.79 -12.27 29.82
C ASP A 94 31.57 -12.87 29.11
N PHE A 95 31.67 -14.14 28.71
CA PHE A 95 30.55 -14.82 28.07
C PHE A 95 29.39 -15.02 29.03
N THR A 96 28.25 -14.45 28.67
CA THR A 96 26.97 -14.58 29.40
C THR A 96 25.93 -15.21 28.50
N ALA A 97 25.02 -15.98 29.07
CA ALA A 97 23.97 -16.66 28.30
C ALA A 97 23.01 -15.65 27.67
N ILE A 98 22.67 -15.85 26.39
CA ILE A 98 21.66 -15.07 25.70
C ILE A 98 20.27 -15.54 26.18
N PRO A 99 19.33 -14.62 26.49
CA PRO A 99 17.97 -14.98 26.85
C PRO A 99 17.30 -15.86 25.79
N GLU A 100 16.54 -16.88 26.20
CA GLU A 100 15.89 -17.83 25.27
C GLU A 100 14.93 -17.13 24.31
N SER A 101 14.28 -16.04 24.72
CA SER A 101 13.38 -15.27 23.87
C SER A 101 14.06 -14.62 22.65
N LYS A 102 15.40 -14.56 22.65
CA LYS A 102 16.23 -13.96 21.59
C LYS A 102 16.86 -14.97 20.65
N VAL A 103 16.65 -16.26 20.92
CA VAL A 103 17.23 -17.35 20.15
C VAL A 103 16.10 -18.18 19.57
N SER A 104 16.16 -18.42 18.26
CA SER A 104 15.26 -19.35 17.58
C SER A 104 16.09 -20.31 16.74
N THR A 105 15.86 -21.61 16.91
CA THR A 105 16.62 -22.65 16.22
C THR A 105 15.69 -23.65 15.55
N SER A 106 16.15 -24.18 14.42
CA SER A 106 15.51 -25.26 13.69
C SER A 106 16.60 -26.14 13.11
N PHE A 107 16.87 -27.27 13.75
CA PHE A 107 17.85 -28.24 13.30
C PHE A 107 17.22 -29.62 13.17
N LYS A 108 17.86 -30.50 12.39
CA LYS A 108 17.40 -31.88 12.25
C LYS A 108 17.62 -32.68 13.53
N SER A 109 18.70 -32.38 14.25
CA SER A 109 19.05 -33.02 15.51
C SER A 109 18.53 -32.23 16.71
N SER A 110 17.98 -32.96 17.69
CA SER A 110 17.60 -32.46 19.01
C SER A 110 18.70 -32.68 20.07
N ASN A 111 19.94 -32.97 19.65
CA ASN A 111 21.09 -33.09 20.56
C ASN A 111 21.20 -31.86 21.47
N ILE A 112 21.72 -32.07 22.68
CA ILE A 112 21.89 -31.01 23.68
C ILE A 112 22.83 -29.94 23.13
N VAL A 113 22.26 -28.83 22.69
CA VAL A 113 23.00 -27.66 22.19
C VAL A 113 23.41 -26.81 23.37
N ALA A 114 24.70 -26.46 23.46
CA ALA A 114 25.15 -25.44 24.40
C ALA A 114 24.36 -24.15 24.14
N ARG A 115 23.79 -23.57 25.20
CA ARG A 115 23.01 -22.32 25.08
C ARG A 115 23.90 -21.24 24.46
N PRO A 116 23.42 -20.48 23.46
CA PRO A 116 24.19 -19.39 22.90
C PRO A 116 24.59 -18.37 23.97
N GLN A 117 25.81 -17.88 23.86
CA GLN A 117 26.38 -16.89 24.76
C GLN A 117 26.83 -15.68 23.96
N TRP A 118 26.89 -14.54 24.62
CA TRP A 118 27.46 -13.32 24.04
C TRP A 118 28.43 -12.67 25.01
N ARG A 119 29.32 -11.85 24.48
CA ARG A 119 30.11 -10.89 25.25
C ARG A 119 30.29 -9.63 24.43
N ARG A 120 30.60 -8.54 25.13
CA ARG A 120 30.91 -7.25 24.54
C ARG A 120 32.37 -6.91 24.80
N THR A 121 33.08 -6.54 23.74
CA THR A 121 34.42 -5.93 23.82
C THR A 121 34.46 -4.62 23.04
N LEU A 122 35.59 -3.91 23.11
CA LEU A 122 35.88 -2.77 22.27
C LEU A 122 37.10 -3.11 21.42
N ASN A 123 37.04 -2.84 20.12
CA ASN A 123 38.16 -3.02 19.22
C ASN A 123 38.21 -1.88 18.19
N THR A 124 39.36 -1.71 17.56
CA THR A 124 39.50 -0.84 16.40
C THR A 124 39.20 -1.66 15.15
N THR A 125 38.43 -1.08 14.22
CA THR A 125 38.02 -1.77 13.00
C THR A 125 38.17 -0.87 11.79
N HIS A 126 38.38 -1.47 10.63
CA HIS A 126 38.47 -0.79 9.35
C HIS A 126 37.41 -1.37 8.41
N PRO A 127 36.15 -0.88 8.48
CA PRO A 127 35.09 -1.35 7.61
C PRO A 127 35.44 -1.09 6.12
N PRO A 128 34.83 -1.83 5.18
CA PRO A 128 35.00 -1.53 3.76
C PRO A 128 34.61 -0.08 3.44
N TYR A 129 35.43 0.59 2.63
CA TYR A 129 35.22 1.97 2.21
C TYR A 129 35.02 2.94 3.40
N SER A 130 35.92 2.88 4.37
CA SER A 130 35.87 3.64 5.60
C SER A 130 37.28 3.94 6.09
N VAL A 131 37.42 5.03 6.85
CA VAL A 131 38.58 5.21 7.73
C VAL A 131 38.58 4.15 8.85
N GLU A 132 39.72 4.01 9.52
CA GLU A 132 39.83 3.24 10.76
C GLU A 132 38.98 3.90 11.88
N ILE A 133 38.12 3.10 12.52
CA ILE A 133 37.21 3.56 13.56
C ILE A 133 37.61 2.94 14.90
N PRO A 134 38.22 3.72 15.82
CA PRO A 134 38.63 3.24 17.13
C PRO A 134 37.45 3.07 18.09
N ASN A 135 37.64 2.27 19.15
CA ASN A 135 36.67 2.06 20.23
C ASN A 135 35.29 1.58 19.75
N THR A 136 35.26 0.74 18.72
CA THR A 136 34.02 0.18 18.19
C THR A 136 33.51 -0.94 19.09
N PRO A 137 32.24 -0.93 19.53
CA PRO A 137 31.63 -2.06 20.23
C PRO A 137 31.60 -3.31 19.35
N VAL A 138 32.19 -4.39 19.87
CA VAL A 138 32.15 -5.71 19.24
C VAL A 138 31.26 -6.60 20.07
N CYS A 139 30.21 -7.12 19.44
CA CYS A 139 29.39 -8.19 19.99
C CYS A 139 29.94 -9.53 19.49
N THR A 140 30.55 -10.29 20.39
CA THR A 140 31.00 -11.65 20.10
C THR A 140 29.89 -12.62 20.47
N LEU A 141 29.35 -13.34 19.49
CA LEU A 141 28.37 -14.39 19.67
C LEU A 141 29.06 -15.75 19.68
N GLN A 142 28.73 -16.60 20.65
CA GLN A 142 29.15 -17.99 20.70
C GLN A 142 27.92 -18.90 20.64
N PHE A 143 27.84 -19.78 19.66
CA PHE A 143 26.68 -20.63 19.43
C PHE A 143 27.10 -22.02 18.94
N SER A 144 26.26 -23.03 19.19
CA SER A 144 26.55 -24.41 18.82
C SER A 144 25.64 -24.89 17.68
N ILE A 145 26.25 -25.61 16.73
CA ILE A 145 25.60 -26.28 15.62
C ILE A 145 25.52 -27.78 15.96
N PRO A 146 24.33 -28.37 16.10
CA PRO A 146 24.15 -29.73 16.62
C PRO A 146 24.48 -30.87 15.63
N ASN A 147 24.52 -30.57 14.35
CA ASN A 147 24.78 -31.53 13.27
C ASN A 147 25.36 -30.82 12.06
N ASP A 148 26.07 -31.54 11.20
CA ASP A 148 26.66 -30.98 9.98
C ASP A 148 25.60 -30.35 9.06
N ILE A 149 25.93 -29.19 8.51
CA ILE A 149 25.11 -28.42 7.58
C ILE A 149 25.85 -28.35 6.24
N GLY A 150 25.34 -29.07 5.24
CA GLY A 150 25.92 -29.07 3.89
C GLY A 150 25.74 -27.73 3.15
N PRO A 151 26.59 -27.44 2.16
CA PRO A 151 26.49 -26.22 1.38
C PRO A 151 25.24 -26.21 0.46
N PRO A 152 24.71 -25.02 0.10
CA PRO A 152 25.20 -23.71 0.52
C PRO A 152 24.62 -23.24 1.87
N VAL A 153 25.46 -22.57 2.65
CA VAL A 153 25.11 -21.93 3.93
C VAL A 153 25.09 -20.42 3.75
N TYR A 154 23.99 -19.79 4.16
CA TYR A 154 23.79 -18.35 4.04
C TYR A 154 23.72 -17.69 5.40
N LEU A 155 24.33 -16.52 5.52
CA LEU A 155 24.23 -15.64 6.67
C LEU A 155 23.49 -14.37 6.24
N TYR A 156 22.34 -14.14 6.86
CA TYR A 156 21.55 -12.94 6.70
C TYR A 156 21.61 -12.09 7.97
N TYR A 157 21.43 -10.78 7.84
CA TYR A 157 20.89 -9.98 8.94
C TYR A 157 19.39 -9.81 8.75
N ARG A 158 18.65 -9.80 9.86
CA ARG A 158 17.22 -9.55 9.91
C ARG A 158 16.96 -8.27 10.68
N LEU A 159 16.20 -7.36 10.08
CA LEU A 159 15.72 -6.14 10.72
C LEU A 159 14.21 -6.23 10.91
N THR A 160 13.72 -5.69 12.02
CA THR A 160 12.29 -5.54 12.30
C THR A 160 11.94 -4.07 12.48
N ASN A 161 10.67 -3.74 12.19
CA ASN A 161 10.13 -2.38 12.31
C ASN A 161 10.89 -1.32 11.49
N PHE A 162 11.53 -1.71 10.37
CA PHE A 162 12.23 -0.80 9.47
C PHE A 162 11.49 -0.71 8.13
N TYR A 163 10.92 0.44 7.81
CA TYR A 163 9.99 0.61 6.70
C TYR A 163 10.68 0.95 5.36
N GLN A 164 11.38 -0.02 4.77
CA GLN A 164 11.94 0.14 3.41
C GLN A 164 10.86 0.36 2.34
N ASN A 165 9.62 -0.06 2.60
CA ASN A 165 8.48 0.05 1.69
C ASN A 165 7.74 1.40 1.77
N HIS A 166 8.22 2.36 2.56
CA HIS A 166 7.60 3.68 2.65
C HIS A 166 7.71 4.43 1.30
N ARG A 167 6.62 5.04 0.81
CA ARG A 167 6.55 5.68 -0.53
C ARG A 167 7.72 6.64 -0.79
N ARG A 168 8.02 7.51 0.18
CA ARG A 168 9.14 8.47 0.08
C ARG A 168 10.51 7.78 0.09
N TYR A 169 10.64 6.69 0.85
CA TYR A 169 11.90 5.97 0.97
C TYR A 169 12.25 5.26 -0.34
N VAL A 170 11.31 4.49 -0.91
CA VAL A 170 11.51 3.71 -2.16
C VAL A 170 11.86 4.61 -3.35
N LYS A 171 11.30 5.83 -3.41
CA LYS A 171 11.58 6.78 -4.50
C LYS A 171 12.90 7.53 -4.34
N SER A 172 13.48 7.55 -3.13
CA SER A 172 14.61 8.43 -2.81
C SER A 172 15.96 7.84 -3.22
N LEU A 173 16.20 7.85 -4.53
CA LEU A 173 17.45 7.47 -5.20
C LEU A 173 17.52 8.13 -6.58
N ASP A 174 18.71 8.15 -7.19
CA ASP A 174 18.92 8.58 -8.57
C ASP A 174 19.58 7.44 -9.36
N THR A 175 18.90 6.92 -10.38
CA THR A 175 19.36 5.73 -11.10
C THR A 175 20.58 6.00 -11.98
N ASP A 176 20.70 7.20 -12.53
CA ASP A 176 21.82 7.53 -13.43
C ASP A 176 23.09 7.78 -12.64
N GLN A 177 22.96 8.34 -11.43
CA GLN A 177 24.03 8.43 -10.45
C GLN A 177 24.56 7.04 -10.07
N LEU A 178 23.65 6.10 -9.77
CA LEU A 178 24.01 4.71 -9.38
C LEU A 178 24.67 3.93 -10.52
N LYS A 179 24.27 4.17 -11.78
CA LYS A 179 24.94 3.62 -12.97
C LYS A 179 26.34 4.19 -13.21
N GLY A 180 26.76 5.20 -12.43
CA GLY A 180 28.09 5.81 -12.49
C GLY A 180 28.18 7.08 -13.32
N THR A 181 27.05 7.67 -13.73
CA THR A 181 27.04 8.96 -14.42
C THR A 181 27.30 10.09 -13.44
N ALA A 182 28.20 11.01 -13.79
CA ALA A 182 28.40 12.25 -13.05
C ALA A 182 27.32 13.27 -13.46
N ILE A 183 26.43 13.60 -12.53
CA ILE A 183 25.28 14.48 -12.69
C ILE A 183 25.59 15.83 -12.02
N SER A 184 25.16 16.95 -12.61
CA SER A 184 25.38 18.26 -11.99
C SER A 184 24.61 18.44 -10.68
N ASN A 185 25.12 19.29 -9.78
CA ASN A 185 24.45 19.63 -8.53
C ASN A 185 23.02 20.16 -8.77
N ASP A 186 22.81 20.99 -9.79
CA ASP A 186 21.48 21.53 -10.11
C ASP A 186 20.48 20.43 -10.48
N THR A 187 20.92 19.45 -11.28
CA THR A 187 20.06 18.33 -11.69
C THR A 187 19.72 17.43 -10.51
N ILE A 188 20.69 17.18 -9.62
CA ILE A 188 20.46 16.42 -8.39
C ILE A 188 19.52 17.17 -7.42
N GLY A 189 19.60 18.50 -7.35
CA GLY A 189 18.70 19.31 -6.54
C GLY A 189 17.22 19.15 -6.93
N GLY A 190 16.93 18.86 -8.20
CA GLY A 190 15.57 18.57 -8.69
C GLY A 190 15.22 17.08 -8.79
N SER A 191 16.12 16.16 -8.42
CA SER A 191 15.92 14.73 -8.65
C SER A 191 15.03 14.06 -7.58
N SER A 192 14.71 12.78 -7.78
CA SER A 192 13.93 11.99 -6.82
C SER A 192 14.65 11.74 -5.48
N CYS A 193 15.92 12.13 -5.32
CA CYS A 193 16.71 11.95 -4.10
C CYS A 193 16.24 12.76 -2.87
N ASN A 194 15.14 13.51 -2.95
CA ASN A 194 14.60 14.26 -1.82
C ASN A 194 14.38 13.35 -0.58
N PRO A 195 14.71 13.82 0.64
CA PRO A 195 15.29 15.12 0.99
C PRO A 195 16.83 15.18 0.94
N LEU A 196 17.52 14.07 0.65
CA LEU A 196 18.98 13.98 0.71
C LEU A 196 19.61 14.12 -0.67
N GLN A 197 19.48 15.31 -1.25
CA GLN A 197 20.00 15.65 -2.58
C GLN A 197 21.36 16.34 -2.49
N LEU A 198 21.41 17.48 -1.80
CA LEU A 198 22.59 18.35 -1.69
C LEU A 198 22.97 18.56 -0.23
N ASP A 199 24.26 18.78 0.02
CA ASP A 199 24.77 19.19 1.32
C ASP A 199 24.57 20.70 1.58
N HIS A 200 24.93 21.15 2.78
CA HIS A 200 24.80 22.56 3.19
C HIS A 200 25.60 23.54 2.32
N ASN A 201 26.59 23.07 1.55
CA ASN A 201 27.42 23.86 0.65
C ASN A 201 26.92 23.79 -0.81
N GLY A 202 25.76 23.16 -1.06
CA GLY A 202 25.18 23.00 -2.39
C GLY A 202 25.84 21.90 -3.24
N LYS A 203 26.60 21.00 -2.61
CA LYS A 203 27.31 19.92 -3.27
C LYS A 203 26.50 18.63 -3.24
N ALA A 204 26.41 17.91 -4.35
CA ALA A 204 25.59 16.71 -4.42
C ALA A 204 26.08 15.60 -3.47
N TYR A 205 25.13 14.95 -2.79
CA TYR A 205 25.42 13.71 -2.06
C TYR A 205 25.67 12.58 -3.07
N TYR A 206 26.70 11.78 -2.84
CA TYR A 206 26.92 10.55 -3.58
C TYR A 206 27.15 9.40 -2.60
N PRO A 207 26.38 8.30 -2.69
CA PRO A 207 25.13 8.17 -3.43
C PRO A 207 24.00 8.95 -2.75
N CYS A 208 23.16 9.67 -3.50
CA CYS A 208 22.08 10.48 -2.93
C CYS A 208 20.87 9.64 -2.50
N GLY A 209 20.00 10.25 -1.67
CA GLY A 209 18.72 9.69 -1.28
C GLY A 209 18.70 8.90 0.03
N LEU A 210 17.49 8.65 0.53
CA LEU A 210 17.25 8.03 1.82
C LEU A 210 17.76 6.58 1.89
N ILE A 211 17.65 5.83 0.79
CA ILE A 211 18.01 4.41 0.77
C ILE A 211 19.51 4.24 1.02
N ALA A 212 20.34 4.96 0.25
CA ALA A 212 21.79 4.90 0.39
C ALA A 212 22.26 5.45 1.73
N ASN A 213 21.65 6.55 2.20
CA ASN A 213 22.02 7.15 3.48
C ASN A 213 21.83 6.19 4.66
N SER A 214 20.74 5.42 4.70
CA SER A 214 20.45 4.52 5.82
C SER A 214 20.96 3.09 5.63
N ILE A 215 22.01 2.87 4.84
CA ILE A 215 22.60 1.53 4.68
C ILE A 215 22.93 0.87 6.01
N PHE A 216 22.56 -0.40 6.14
CA PHE A 216 22.96 -1.23 7.27
C PHE A 216 24.49 -1.36 7.31
N ASN A 217 25.09 -0.97 8.43
CA ASN A 217 26.54 -0.80 8.54
C ASN A 217 27.19 -1.62 9.66
N ASP A 218 26.49 -2.58 10.29
CA ASP A 218 27.18 -3.54 11.15
C ASP A 218 28.07 -4.45 10.29
N THR A 219 29.32 -4.67 10.71
CA THR A 219 30.24 -5.57 10.01
C THR A 219 30.10 -6.97 10.58
N LEU A 220 29.69 -7.92 9.74
CA LEU A 220 29.51 -9.33 10.09
C LEU A 220 30.72 -10.14 9.65
N ASN A 221 31.42 -10.79 10.59
CA ASN A 221 32.60 -11.60 10.26
C ASN A 221 32.24 -13.08 10.07
N SER A 222 33.10 -13.81 9.34
CA SER A 222 32.98 -15.26 9.20
C SER A 222 33.08 -15.99 10.55
N PRO A 223 32.21 -16.96 10.88
CA PRO A 223 32.29 -17.73 12.11
C PRO A 223 33.60 -18.53 12.23
N VAL A 224 34.10 -18.69 13.45
CA VAL A 224 35.32 -19.43 13.77
C VAL A 224 34.98 -20.59 14.70
N ALA A 225 35.37 -21.80 14.34
CA ALA A 225 35.17 -22.98 15.19
C ALA A 225 36.05 -22.88 16.44
N VAL A 226 35.43 -23.06 17.61
CA VAL A 226 36.11 -23.04 18.91
C VAL A 226 36.47 -24.48 19.29
N SER A 227 37.76 -24.72 19.51
CA SER A 227 38.29 -26.01 19.96
C SER A 227 37.79 -26.35 21.37
N THR A 228 37.04 -27.45 21.52
CA THR A 228 36.53 -27.91 22.83
C THR A 228 37.42 -28.96 23.51
N SER A 229 38.53 -29.39 22.89
CA SER A 229 39.44 -30.37 23.52
C SER A 229 40.80 -30.42 22.83
N GLY A 230 41.84 -29.95 23.52
CA GLY A 230 43.27 -30.23 23.34
C GLY A 230 43.78 -30.59 21.94
N GLY A 231 44.09 -29.57 21.12
CA GLY A 231 45.07 -29.71 20.02
C GLY A 231 44.60 -29.39 18.60
N GLN A 232 43.31 -29.14 18.36
CA GLN A 232 42.84 -28.68 17.04
C GLN A 232 42.89 -27.15 16.97
N GLU A 233 43.57 -26.60 15.95
CA GLU A 233 43.61 -25.16 15.65
C GLU A 233 42.19 -24.63 15.39
N SER A 234 41.92 -23.39 15.80
CA SER A 234 40.63 -22.75 15.55
C SER A 234 40.45 -22.51 14.05
N GLN A 235 39.62 -23.32 13.40
CA GLN A 235 39.37 -23.23 11.96
C GLN A 235 38.26 -22.21 11.67
N GLN A 236 38.57 -21.20 10.85
CA GLN A 236 37.58 -20.25 10.38
C GLN A 236 36.70 -20.87 9.28
N TYR A 237 35.39 -20.84 9.45
CA TYR A 237 34.43 -21.19 8.41
C TYR A 237 34.26 -20.00 7.46
N ARG A 238 35.05 -19.98 6.38
CA ARG A 238 35.19 -18.82 5.49
C ARG A 238 33.92 -18.61 4.69
N MET A 239 33.23 -17.50 4.92
CA MET A 239 32.08 -17.06 4.11
C MET A 239 32.48 -15.83 3.30
N THR A 240 32.00 -15.75 2.07
CA THR A 240 32.26 -14.62 1.16
C THR A 240 31.08 -13.66 1.12
N ASN A 241 31.38 -12.37 0.94
CA ASN A 241 30.43 -11.31 0.61
C ASN A 241 30.29 -11.10 -0.90
N GLU A 242 30.96 -11.89 -1.73
CA GLU A 242 30.85 -11.88 -3.19
C GLU A 242 29.72 -12.81 -3.68
N GLY A 243 29.08 -12.45 -4.79
CA GLY A 243 27.96 -13.20 -5.36
C GLY A 243 26.71 -13.22 -4.47
N ILE A 244 26.52 -12.25 -3.58
CA ILE A 244 25.33 -12.08 -2.75
C ILE A 244 24.25 -11.23 -3.44
N ALA A 245 24.65 -10.35 -4.36
CA ALA A 245 23.76 -9.57 -5.20
C ALA A 245 23.32 -10.39 -6.44
N TRP A 246 22.18 -10.03 -6.99
CA TRP A 246 21.68 -10.68 -8.21
C TRP A 246 22.41 -10.05 -9.39
N SER A 247 22.76 -10.85 -10.40
CA SER A 247 23.48 -10.34 -11.57
C SER A 247 22.73 -9.20 -12.29
N THR A 248 21.40 -9.25 -12.30
CA THR A 248 20.54 -8.17 -12.82
C THR A 248 20.58 -6.91 -11.96
N ASP A 249 20.70 -7.05 -10.63
CA ASP A 249 20.83 -5.91 -9.72
C ASP A 249 22.21 -5.28 -9.89
N ALA A 250 23.27 -6.10 -9.90
CA ALA A 250 24.65 -5.66 -10.09
C ALA A 250 24.85 -4.86 -11.39
N SER A 251 24.16 -5.23 -12.48
CA SER A 251 24.21 -4.50 -13.76
C SER A 251 23.68 -3.07 -13.71
N GLN A 252 22.93 -2.70 -12.67
CA GLN A 252 22.40 -1.34 -12.47
C GLN A 252 23.40 -0.42 -11.77
N TYR A 253 24.51 -0.95 -11.26
CA TYR A 253 25.53 -0.19 -10.53
C TYR A 253 26.83 -0.12 -11.33
N GLY A 254 27.36 1.08 -11.47
CA GLY A 254 28.60 1.34 -12.19
C GLY A 254 29.62 2.07 -11.34
N LYS A 255 30.89 1.98 -11.74
CA LYS A 255 31.93 2.83 -11.17
C LYS A 255 31.65 4.29 -11.54
N THR A 256 31.68 5.16 -10.54
CA THR A 256 31.38 6.58 -10.73
C THR A 256 32.40 7.29 -11.61
N LYS A 257 31.92 8.33 -12.30
CA LYS A 257 32.72 9.30 -13.05
C LYS A 257 33.00 10.59 -12.27
N TYR A 258 32.42 10.77 -11.09
CA TYR A 258 32.72 11.92 -10.24
C TYR A 258 34.17 11.91 -9.74
N ARG A 259 34.72 13.10 -9.53
CA ARG A 259 35.94 13.29 -8.74
C ARG A 259 35.59 13.40 -7.25
N ASN A 260 36.53 13.02 -6.38
CA ASN A 260 36.37 13.08 -4.91
C ASN A 260 35.92 14.48 -4.43
N SER A 261 36.40 15.55 -5.07
CA SER A 261 36.07 16.93 -4.73
C SER A 261 34.70 17.41 -5.21
N GLU A 262 34.01 16.68 -6.10
CA GLU A 262 32.74 17.09 -6.73
C GLU A 262 31.50 16.66 -5.95
N VAL A 263 31.59 15.59 -5.15
CA VAL A 263 30.46 15.05 -4.36
C VAL A 263 30.81 14.87 -2.88
N SER A 264 29.78 14.85 -2.03
CA SER A 264 29.91 14.67 -0.57
C SER A 264 29.28 13.34 -0.14
N PRO A 265 29.79 12.66 0.90
CA PRO A 265 29.16 11.46 1.43
C PRO A 265 27.81 11.80 2.11
N PRO A 266 26.83 10.88 2.12
CA PRO A 266 25.57 11.06 2.84
C PRO A 266 25.77 11.33 4.34
N PRO A 267 24.84 12.03 5.01
CA PRO A 267 25.01 12.42 6.41
C PRO A 267 25.32 11.27 7.38
N ASN A 268 24.66 10.12 7.25
CA ASN A 268 24.89 8.98 8.13
C ASN A 268 26.19 8.23 7.83
N TRP A 269 26.90 8.60 6.75
CA TRP A 269 28.20 8.04 6.40
C TRP A 269 29.35 8.83 7.03
N HIS A 270 29.07 9.89 7.78
CA HIS A 270 30.07 10.78 8.39
C HIS A 270 31.14 10.04 9.21
N ARG A 271 30.80 8.95 9.91
CA ARG A 271 31.80 8.14 10.63
C ARG A 271 32.78 7.40 9.72
N ARG A 272 32.33 6.99 8.52
CA ARG A 272 33.17 6.34 7.51
C ARG A 272 34.02 7.34 6.73
N TYR A 273 33.48 8.54 6.55
CA TYR A 273 34.08 9.64 5.78
C TYR A 273 34.08 10.94 6.60
N PRO A 274 34.86 11.03 7.70
CA PRO A 274 34.84 12.21 8.57
C PRO A 274 35.31 13.48 7.85
N ASN A 275 36.24 13.33 6.90
CA ASN A 275 36.80 14.41 6.10
C ASN A 275 36.20 14.49 4.68
N GLY A 276 35.06 13.82 4.44
CA GLY A 276 34.51 13.67 3.09
C GLY A 276 35.27 12.65 2.23
N TYR A 277 35.08 12.72 0.92
CA TYR A 277 35.82 11.91 -0.04
C TYR A 277 37.21 12.52 -0.29
N THR A 278 38.25 11.70 -0.13
CA THR A 278 39.67 12.08 -0.23
C THR A 278 40.41 11.07 -1.09
N ASP A 279 41.66 11.35 -1.47
CA ASP A 279 42.43 10.38 -2.27
C ASP A 279 42.84 9.15 -1.44
N GLU A 280 42.99 9.31 -0.12
CA GLU A 280 43.24 8.22 0.83
C GLU A 280 41.99 7.38 1.13
N ASN A 281 40.81 8.01 1.18
CA ASN A 281 39.52 7.35 1.35
C ASN A 281 38.53 7.83 0.26
N PRO A 282 38.65 7.26 -0.96
CA PRO A 282 37.92 7.74 -2.13
C PRO A 282 36.46 7.31 -2.15
N ILE A 283 35.75 7.80 -3.15
CA ILE A 283 34.36 7.41 -3.44
C ILE A 283 34.27 5.88 -3.63
N PRO A 284 33.30 5.18 -2.99
CA PRO A 284 33.19 3.73 -3.10
C PRO A 284 32.77 3.30 -4.51
N ASP A 285 33.34 2.19 -4.97
CA ASP A 285 32.95 1.57 -6.23
C ASP A 285 31.69 0.72 -6.05
N LEU A 286 30.54 1.30 -6.39
CA LEU A 286 29.24 0.65 -6.22
C LEU A 286 29.08 -0.61 -7.09
N SER A 287 29.88 -0.78 -8.15
CA SER A 287 29.82 -1.98 -9.00
C SER A 287 30.36 -3.22 -8.29
N GLN A 288 31.31 -3.04 -7.36
CA GLN A 288 31.92 -4.12 -6.57
C GLN A 288 31.33 -4.22 -5.15
N TYR A 289 30.57 -3.20 -4.71
CA TYR A 289 30.04 -3.13 -3.36
C TYR A 289 28.69 -3.86 -3.24
N GLU A 290 28.71 -5.20 -3.28
CA GLU A 290 27.49 -6.01 -3.33
C GLU A 290 26.57 -5.86 -2.11
N GLU A 291 27.09 -5.60 -0.91
CA GLU A 291 26.28 -5.34 0.28
C GLU A 291 25.43 -4.08 0.11
N PHE A 292 25.98 -3.06 -0.55
CA PHE A 292 25.24 -1.86 -0.92
C PHE A 292 24.13 -2.19 -1.93
N GLN A 293 24.41 -3.00 -2.94
CA GLN A 293 23.43 -3.42 -3.95
C GLN A 293 22.27 -4.20 -3.31
N VAL A 294 22.57 -5.11 -2.37
CA VAL A 294 21.57 -5.86 -1.60
C VAL A 294 20.70 -4.93 -0.74
N TRP A 295 21.29 -3.89 -0.15
CA TRP A 295 20.56 -2.90 0.63
C TRP A 295 19.63 -2.06 -0.24
N MET A 296 20.12 -1.57 -1.38
CA MET A 296 19.38 -0.72 -2.31
C MET A 296 18.13 -1.38 -2.87
N ARG A 297 18.12 -2.71 -3.00
CA ARG A 297 16.88 -3.43 -3.33
C ARG A 297 15.95 -3.49 -2.13
N THR A 298 15.01 -2.56 -2.04
CA THR A 298 14.08 -2.41 -0.90
C THR A 298 13.21 -3.65 -0.63
N ALA A 299 12.96 -3.95 0.65
CA ALA A 299 12.02 -4.99 1.07
C ALA A 299 10.56 -4.52 1.05
N GLY A 300 9.62 -5.44 0.78
CA GLY A 300 8.19 -5.13 0.74
C GLY A 300 7.49 -5.05 2.10
N LEU A 301 8.12 -5.52 3.17
CA LEU A 301 7.58 -5.59 4.54
C LEU A 301 8.57 -4.95 5.53
N PRO A 302 8.10 -4.46 6.70
CA PRO A 302 8.95 -3.83 7.72
C PRO A 302 9.85 -4.80 8.49
N THR A 303 9.55 -6.10 8.39
CA THR A 303 10.41 -7.18 8.88
C THR A 303 10.96 -7.92 7.67
N PHE A 304 12.28 -7.89 7.52
CA PHE A 304 12.95 -8.47 6.36
C PHE A 304 14.34 -8.97 6.71
N SER A 305 14.84 -9.88 5.87
CA SER A 305 16.21 -10.38 5.94
C SER A 305 16.97 -10.01 4.67
N LYS A 306 18.26 -9.72 4.79
CA LYS A 306 19.16 -9.40 3.68
C LYS A 306 20.39 -10.27 3.77
N LEU A 307 20.83 -10.79 2.62
CA LEU A 307 21.99 -11.66 2.56
C LEU A 307 23.25 -10.83 2.82
N ALA A 308 24.13 -11.30 3.70
CA ALA A 308 25.38 -10.63 4.02
C ALA A 308 26.59 -11.47 3.61
N LEU A 309 26.60 -12.76 3.98
CA LEU A 309 27.66 -13.69 3.60
C LEU A 309 27.07 -15.01 3.10
N ARG A 310 27.81 -15.71 2.25
CA ARG A 310 27.47 -17.06 1.77
C ARG A 310 28.70 -17.96 1.72
N ASN A 311 28.50 -19.26 1.85
CA ASN A 311 29.50 -20.28 1.53
C ASN A 311 28.82 -21.40 0.74
N ASP A 312 29.30 -21.63 -0.48
CA ASP A 312 28.71 -22.60 -1.42
C ASP A 312 29.47 -23.91 -1.53
N ASN A 313 30.63 -24.02 -0.89
CA ASN A 313 31.60 -25.09 -1.16
C ASN A 313 31.85 -25.97 0.06
N GLU A 314 31.80 -25.41 1.27
CA GLU A 314 32.20 -26.11 2.50
C GLU A 314 31.00 -26.45 3.39
N THR A 315 31.02 -27.66 3.94
CA THR A 315 30.09 -28.09 4.98
C THR A 315 30.46 -27.42 6.30
N MET A 316 29.48 -26.81 6.98
CA MET A 316 29.65 -26.34 8.35
C MET A 316 29.47 -27.53 9.30
N THR A 317 30.56 -27.98 9.92
CA THR A 317 30.56 -29.16 10.79
C THR A 317 29.90 -28.88 12.14
N ALA A 318 29.37 -29.91 12.79
CA ALA A 318 28.83 -29.82 14.14
C ALA A 318 29.91 -29.36 15.13
N GLY A 319 29.59 -28.38 15.96
CA GLY A 319 30.58 -27.79 16.86
C GLY A 319 30.12 -26.46 17.44
N THR A 320 30.99 -25.83 18.23
CA THR A 320 30.76 -24.48 18.76
C THR A 320 31.50 -23.48 17.88
N TYR A 321 30.81 -22.42 17.46
CA TYR A 321 31.34 -21.35 16.65
C TYR A 321 31.28 -20.04 17.41
N GLN A 322 32.25 -19.18 17.14
CA GLN A 322 32.28 -17.80 17.59
C GLN A 322 32.23 -16.87 16.39
N MET A 323 31.43 -15.82 16.47
CA MET A 323 31.30 -14.81 15.42
C MET A 323 31.35 -13.41 16.03
N ASP A 324 32.23 -12.58 15.52
CA ASP A 324 32.33 -11.18 15.92
C ASP A 324 31.47 -10.29 15.01
N ILE A 325 30.73 -9.38 15.63
CA ILE A 325 29.87 -8.40 14.97
C ILE A 325 30.28 -7.01 15.47
N TYR A 326 30.70 -6.15 14.54
CA TYR A 326 30.97 -4.74 14.85
C TYR A 326 29.67 -3.96 14.79
N ASP A 327 29.23 -3.44 15.94
CA ASP A 327 27.91 -2.84 16.15
C ASP A 327 27.94 -1.33 15.86
N PHE A 328 27.39 -0.93 14.71
CA PHE A 328 27.31 0.45 14.23
C PHE A 328 25.87 0.96 14.02
N PHE A 329 24.93 0.07 13.73
CA PHE A 329 23.58 0.40 13.27
C PHE A 329 22.58 0.47 14.43
N PRO A 330 22.14 1.67 14.86
CA PRO A 330 21.28 1.80 16.04
C PRO A 330 19.81 1.53 15.68
N VAL A 331 19.28 0.38 16.10
CA VAL A 331 17.87 0.01 15.86
C VAL A 331 16.91 0.47 16.97
N THR A 332 17.44 0.83 18.13
CA THR A 332 16.66 1.24 19.31
C THR A 332 15.92 2.57 19.09
N ILE A 333 16.44 3.44 18.22
CA ILE A 333 15.86 4.76 17.92
C ILE A 333 14.46 4.69 17.30
N TYR A 334 14.12 3.57 16.65
CA TYR A 334 12.82 3.34 16.02
C TYR A 334 12.14 2.08 16.59
N SER A 335 12.56 1.62 17.78
CA SER A 335 12.00 0.43 18.44
C SER A 335 12.01 -0.83 17.57
N GLY A 336 13.05 -0.99 16.74
CA GLY A 336 13.28 -2.20 15.96
C GLY A 336 14.22 -3.18 16.66
N THR A 337 14.44 -4.32 16.01
CA THR A 337 15.44 -5.31 16.41
C THR A 337 16.34 -5.68 15.24
N LYS A 338 17.56 -6.12 15.56
CA LYS A 338 18.51 -6.70 14.63
C LYS A 338 18.96 -8.08 15.08
N SER A 339 18.97 -9.02 14.15
CA SER A 339 19.34 -10.41 14.41
C SER A 339 20.23 -10.93 13.30
N ILE A 340 21.10 -11.89 13.61
CA ILE A 340 21.69 -12.74 12.58
C ILE A 340 20.74 -13.90 12.30
N LEU A 341 20.71 -14.36 11.05
CA LEU A 341 19.96 -15.52 10.58
C LEU A 341 20.93 -16.37 9.74
N LEU A 342 21.40 -17.47 10.30
CA LEU A 342 22.13 -18.49 9.57
C LEU A 342 21.12 -19.50 9.03
N SER A 343 21.12 -19.77 7.72
CA SER A 343 20.11 -20.65 7.12
C SER A 343 20.62 -21.38 5.88
N THR A 344 20.10 -22.60 5.66
CA THR A 344 20.22 -23.31 4.38
C THR A 344 19.07 -22.94 3.44
N ARG A 345 19.21 -23.27 2.15
CA ARG A 345 18.10 -23.16 1.19
C ARG A 345 17.53 -24.53 0.83
N SER A 346 16.21 -24.60 0.73
CA SER A 346 15.51 -25.65 -0.01
C SER A 346 15.25 -25.20 -1.46
N VAL A 347 14.67 -26.08 -2.28
CA VAL A 347 14.24 -25.75 -3.66
C VAL A 347 13.20 -24.61 -3.68
N VAL A 348 12.45 -24.44 -2.58
CA VAL A 348 11.38 -23.44 -2.45
C VAL A 348 11.89 -22.16 -1.76
N GLY A 349 13.15 -22.14 -1.33
CA GLY A 349 13.77 -21.05 -0.58
C GLY A 349 13.99 -21.38 0.89
N GLY A 350 13.83 -20.39 1.76
CA GLY A 350 13.99 -20.54 3.21
C GLY A 350 12.82 -21.27 3.87
N LYS A 351 12.89 -21.42 5.20
CA LYS A 351 11.84 -22.07 5.98
C LYS A 351 10.57 -21.23 5.98
N ASN A 352 9.51 -21.73 5.37
CA ASN A 352 8.20 -21.11 5.37
C ASN A 352 7.08 -22.16 5.20
N ASN A 353 6.40 -22.46 6.31
CA ASN A 353 5.33 -23.46 6.32
C ASN A 353 4.01 -22.95 5.72
N PHE A 354 3.84 -21.64 5.53
CA PHE A 354 2.57 -21.04 5.12
C PHE A 354 2.06 -21.63 3.80
N LEU A 355 2.91 -21.66 2.77
CA LEU A 355 2.51 -22.14 1.44
C LEU A 355 2.10 -23.62 1.48
N GLY A 356 2.87 -24.45 2.20
CA GLY A 356 2.54 -25.86 2.37
C GLY A 356 1.21 -26.07 3.11
N ILE A 357 0.98 -25.35 4.22
CA ILE A 357 -0.28 -25.38 4.98
C ILE A 357 -1.44 -24.94 4.08
N ALA A 358 -1.30 -23.86 3.33
CA ALA A 358 -2.36 -23.33 2.47
C ALA A 358 -2.79 -24.37 1.41
N TYR A 359 -1.84 -25.04 0.76
CA TYR A 359 -2.14 -26.09 -0.23
C TYR A 359 -2.85 -27.30 0.39
N VAL A 360 -2.40 -27.74 1.58
CA VAL A 360 -3.05 -28.85 2.30
C VAL A 360 -4.48 -28.47 2.73
N VAL A 361 -4.68 -27.24 3.23
CA VAL A 361 -6.00 -26.75 3.65
C VAL A 361 -6.95 -26.63 2.46
N VAL A 362 -6.53 -26.01 1.36
CA VAL A 362 -7.35 -25.87 0.14
C VAL A 362 -7.65 -27.25 -0.45
N GLY A 363 -6.65 -28.13 -0.55
CA GLY A 363 -6.84 -29.50 -1.02
C GLY A 363 -7.83 -30.29 -0.16
N GLY A 364 -7.70 -30.19 1.16
CA GLY A 364 -8.62 -30.81 2.12
C GLY A 364 -10.04 -30.28 2.00
N LEU A 365 -10.21 -28.95 1.90
CA LEU A 365 -11.50 -28.31 1.70
C LEU A 365 -12.17 -28.79 0.40
N CYS A 366 -11.42 -28.89 -0.70
CA CYS A 366 -11.93 -29.38 -1.97
C CYS A 366 -12.43 -30.83 -1.89
N ILE A 367 -11.72 -31.70 -1.18
CA ILE A 367 -12.15 -33.11 -0.96
C ILE A 367 -13.42 -33.15 -0.12
N VAL A 368 -13.48 -32.39 0.98
CA VAL A 368 -14.66 -32.34 1.86
C VAL A 368 -15.88 -31.83 1.10
N LEU A 369 -15.76 -30.71 0.37
CA LEU A 369 -16.85 -30.18 -0.45
C LEU A 369 -17.24 -31.14 -1.57
N GLY A 370 -16.27 -31.80 -2.20
CA GLY A 370 -16.53 -32.85 -3.19
C GLY A 370 -17.37 -34.00 -2.62
N VAL A 371 -17.06 -34.47 -1.41
CA VAL A 371 -17.83 -35.51 -0.71
C VAL A 371 -19.23 -35.01 -0.36
N VAL A 372 -19.35 -33.81 0.23
CA VAL A 372 -20.65 -33.22 0.60
C VAL A 372 -21.55 -33.04 -0.62
N PHE A 373 -21.04 -32.51 -1.73
CA PHE A 373 -21.81 -32.36 -2.96
C PHE A 373 -22.15 -33.70 -3.63
N THR A 374 -21.28 -34.71 -3.50
CA THR A 374 -21.58 -36.06 -3.96
C THR A 374 -22.74 -36.66 -3.15
N ILE A 375 -22.70 -36.56 -1.82
CA ILE A 375 -23.77 -37.02 -0.93
C ILE A 375 -25.08 -36.28 -1.25
N ALA A 376 -25.04 -34.95 -1.37
CA ALA A 376 -26.23 -34.15 -1.69
C ALA A 376 -26.83 -34.54 -3.05
N HIS A 377 -25.98 -34.81 -4.06
CA HIS A 377 -26.42 -35.27 -5.37
C HIS A 377 -27.06 -36.66 -5.33
N LEU A 378 -26.57 -37.56 -4.47
CA LEU A 378 -27.12 -38.90 -4.28
C LEU A 378 -28.44 -38.90 -3.48
N ILE A 379 -28.57 -38.05 -2.45
CA ILE A 379 -29.78 -37.98 -1.61
C ILE A 379 -30.91 -37.22 -2.32
N LYS A 380 -30.61 -36.12 -3.02
CA LYS A 380 -31.61 -35.28 -3.73
C LYS A 380 -31.21 -35.04 -5.19
N PRO A 381 -31.28 -36.05 -6.07
CA PRO A 381 -30.92 -35.88 -7.47
C PRO A 381 -31.94 -34.98 -8.18
N ARG A 382 -31.51 -33.80 -8.62
CA ARG A 382 -32.31 -32.90 -9.47
C ARG A 382 -32.05 -33.19 -10.95
N LYS A 383 -33.10 -33.28 -11.75
CA LYS A 383 -32.98 -33.37 -13.22
C LYS A 383 -32.47 -32.03 -13.77
N LEU A 384 -31.46 -32.08 -14.64
CA LEU A 384 -30.91 -30.89 -15.29
C LEU A 384 -31.96 -30.33 -16.27
N GLY A 385 -32.25 -29.03 -16.20
CA GLY A 385 -33.24 -28.40 -17.06
C GLY A 385 -34.70 -28.73 -16.70
N ASP A 386 -34.98 -29.12 -15.45
CA ASP A 386 -36.35 -29.40 -15.01
C ASP A 386 -37.20 -28.12 -14.99
N HIS A 387 -38.21 -28.09 -15.87
CA HIS A 387 -39.10 -26.95 -16.06
C HIS A 387 -40.01 -26.70 -14.85
N THR A 388 -40.19 -27.65 -13.93
CA THR A 388 -41.00 -27.47 -12.72
C THR A 388 -40.41 -26.43 -11.76
N TYR A 389 -39.12 -26.13 -11.86
CA TYR A 389 -38.47 -25.10 -11.04
C TYR A 389 -38.43 -23.72 -11.71
N LEU A 390 -39.01 -23.58 -12.90
CA LEU A 390 -39.18 -22.28 -13.53
C LEU A 390 -40.18 -21.49 -12.68
N SER A 391 -39.82 -20.28 -12.27
CA SER A 391 -40.59 -19.49 -11.29
C SER A 391 -42.06 -19.27 -11.71
N TRP A 392 -42.34 -19.28 -13.01
CA TRP A 392 -43.69 -19.13 -13.57
C TRP A 392 -44.49 -20.44 -13.69
N ASN A 393 -43.86 -21.60 -13.53
CA ASN A 393 -44.55 -22.90 -13.53
C ASN A 393 -45.04 -23.32 -12.14
N ASN A 394 -44.62 -22.60 -11.08
CA ASN A 394 -45.08 -22.81 -9.70
C ASN A 394 -46.16 -21.80 -9.26
N ILE A 395 -46.85 -21.16 -10.21
CA ILE A 395 -47.90 -20.18 -9.90
C ILE A 395 -49.16 -20.84 -9.30
N ASP A 396 -49.35 -22.16 -9.50
CA ASP A 396 -50.55 -22.89 -9.06
C ASP A 396 -50.36 -23.80 -7.82
N ALA A 397 -49.23 -23.70 -7.10
CA ALA A 397 -49.08 -24.39 -5.81
C ALA A 397 -49.51 -23.46 -4.66
N PRO A 398 -50.49 -23.83 -3.81
CA PRO A 398 -50.89 -22.99 -2.69
C PRO A 398 -49.72 -22.88 -1.70
N SER A 399 -49.27 -21.66 -1.49
CA SER A 399 -48.31 -21.26 -0.47
C SER A 399 -48.90 -21.53 0.92
N THR A 400 -48.58 -22.67 1.52
CA THR A 400 -48.65 -22.82 2.97
C THR A 400 -47.38 -22.24 3.59
N ALA A 401 -47.28 -20.91 3.61
CA ALA A 401 -46.45 -20.18 4.57
C ALA A 401 -46.98 -18.73 4.67
N ILE A 402 -47.53 -18.44 5.84
CA ILE A 402 -48.15 -17.18 6.24
C ILE A 402 -47.10 -16.05 6.25
N ALA A 403 -47.40 -14.91 5.60
CA ALA A 403 -47.08 -13.59 6.14
C ALA A 403 -47.95 -12.51 5.45
N SER A 404 -48.60 -11.71 6.28
CA SER A 404 -49.61 -10.70 6.00
C SER A 404 -49.11 -9.45 5.28
N GLY A 405 -50.02 -8.76 4.61
CA GLY A 405 -49.95 -7.30 4.41
C GLY A 405 -49.78 -6.87 2.96
N ARG A 406 -50.88 -6.81 2.23
CA ARG A 406 -50.98 -6.18 0.91
C ARG A 406 -51.38 -4.72 1.15
N ASP A 407 -50.57 -3.79 0.67
CA ASP A 407 -51.01 -2.41 0.47
C ASP A 407 -50.84 -1.97 -0.98
N THR A 408 -51.71 -1.05 -1.35
CA THR A 408 -52.23 -0.77 -2.68
C THR A 408 -51.29 0.07 -3.56
N ARG A 409 -51.31 -0.19 -4.88
CA ARG A 409 -50.80 0.76 -5.89
C ARG A 409 -51.82 1.87 -6.12
N PRO A 410 -51.34 3.05 -6.55
CA PRO A 410 -51.94 3.61 -7.76
C PRO A 410 -50.95 4.17 -8.79
N ALA A 411 -51.41 4.04 -10.03
CA ALA A 411 -51.27 4.92 -11.20
C ALA A 411 -49.89 5.23 -11.81
N ALA A 412 -49.84 4.97 -13.11
CA ALA A 412 -48.84 5.45 -14.05
C ALA A 412 -48.92 6.98 -14.25
N ILE A 413 -47.76 7.63 -14.39
CA ILE A 413 -47.62 8.90 -15.11
C ILE A 413 -46.48 8.75 -16.12
N ALA A 414 -46.78 9.20 -17.33
CA ALA A 414 -46.00 9.09 -18.54
C ALA A 414 -44.83 10.08 -18.61
N GLY A 415 -43.82 9.71 -19.42
CA GLY A 415 -43.04 10.66 -20.23
C GLY A 415 -41.81 11.31 -19.59
N LEU A 416 -40.64 10.71 -19.78
CA LEU A 416 -39.35 11.42 -19.81
C LEU A 416 -38.58 11.02 -21.08
N PRO A 417 -37.97 11.96 -21.81
CA PRO A 417 -37.31 11.70 -23.09
C PRO A 417 -36.05 10.86 -22.89
N ARG A 418 -35.88 9.82 -23.72
CA ARG A 418 -34.64 9.04 -23.80
C ARG A 418 -33.52 9.94 -24.34
N TYR A 419 -32.59 10.33 -23.48
CA TYR A 419 -31.32 10.91 -23.92
C TYR A 419 -30.49 9.82 -24.63
N LYS A 420 -30.03 10.09 -25.85
CA LYS A 420 -29.01 9.27 -26.52
C LYS A 420 -27.69 9.48 -25.78
N PRO A 421 -26.94 8.42 -25.41
CA PRO A 421 -25.58 8.62 -24.91
C PRO A 421 -24.75 9.28 -26.01
N ILE A 422 -24.22 10.47 -25.74
CA ILE A 422 -23.15 11.06 -26.54
C ILE A 422 -21.89 10.31 -26.14
N THR A 423 -21.44 9.38 -26.97
CA THR A 423 -20.10 8.81 -26.83
C THR A 423 -19.09 9.87 -27.27
N ARG A 424 -18.40 10.49 -26.31
CA ARG A 424 -17.12 11.16 -26.59
C ARG A 424 -16.04 10.08 -26.59
N SER A 425 -15.41 9.88 -27.74
CA SER A 425 -14.13 9.18 -27.81
C SER A 425 -13.06 10.19 -27.43
N CYS A 426 -12.49 10.03 -26.25
CA CYS A 426 -11.15 10.56 -25.99
C CYS A 426 -10.19 9.63 -26.73
N GLY A 427 -9.29 10.20 -27.53
CA GLY A 427 -8.26 9.46 -28.26
C GLY A 427 -7.15 8.94 -27.35
N ALA A 428 -7.51 8.22 -26.28
CA ALA A 428 -6.57 7.48 -25.47
C ALA A 428 -6.38 6.07 -26.09
N PRO A 429 -5.14 5.57 -26.23
CA PRO A 429 -4.91 4.20 -26.65
C PRO A 429 -5.53 3.21 -25.65
N ASP A 430 -5.95 2.05 -26.13
CA ASP A 430 -6.54 0.99 -25.31
C ASP A 430 -5.64 0.66 -24.09
N PRO A 431 -6.22 0.37 -22.91
CA PRO A 431 -5.45 0.03 -21.72
C PRO A 431 -4.55 -1.17 -21.98
N SER A 432 -3.33 -1.11 -21.43
CA SER A 432 -2.34 -2.17 -21.65
C SER A 432 -2.89 -3.55 -21.27
N ALA A 433 -2.43 -4.60 -21.98
CA ALA A 433 -2.82 -5.98 -21.69
C ALA A 433 -2.56 -6.38 -20.23
N ASN A 434 -1.57 -5.74 -19.59
CA ASN A 434 -1.23 -5.97 -18.20
C ASN A 434 -2.31 -5.43 -17.26
N LEU A 435 -2.82 -4.22 -17.51
CA LEU A 435 -3.91 -3.61 -16.74
C LEU A 435 -5.20 -4.43 -16.86
N THR A 436 -5.50 -4.90 -18.07
CA THR A 436 -6.67 -5.75 -18.34
C THR A 436 -6.59 -7.10 -17.62
N ASN A 437 -5.38 -7.67 -17.52
CA ASN A 437 -5.16 -8.93 -16.80
C ASN A 437 -5.21 -8.75 -15.28
N THR A 438 -4.68 -7.65 -14.75
CA THR A 438 -4.75 -7.33 -13.32
C THR A 438 -6.19 -7.08 -12.87
N HIS A 439 -7.00 -6.36 -13.65
CA HIS A 439 -8.42 -6.17 -13.35
C HIS A 439 -9.19 -7.49 -13.36
N ARG A 440 -8.90 -8.36 -14.34
CA ARG A 440 -9.52 -9.69 -14.43
C ARG A 440 -9.14 -10.56 -13.22
N TRP A 441 -7.89 -10.50 -12.78
CA TRP A 441 -7.39 -11.23 -11.62
C TRP A 441 -8.04 -10.74 -10.31
N LEU A 442 -8.09 -9.42 -10.09
CA LEU A 442 -8.73 -8.83 -8.90
C LEU A 442 -10.22 -9.20 -8.79
N SER A 443 -10.95 -9.18 -9.91
CA SER A 443 -12.36 -9.58 -9.94
C SER A 443 -12.61 -11.06 -9.61
N GLN A 444 -11.58 -11.90 -9.74
CA GLN A 444 -11.65 -13.34 -9.49
C GLN A 444 -11.10 -13.72 -8.11
N ALA A 445 -10.13 -12.96 -7.59
CA ALA A 445 -9.46 -13.22 -6.32
C ALA A 445 -10.23 -12.69 -5.10
N GLU A 446 -11.04 -11.63 -5.27
CA GLU A 446 -11.87 -11.08 -4.19
C GLU A 446 -13.35 -11.04 -4.58
N PRO A 447 -14.17 -12.01 -4.13
CA PRO A 447 -15.61 -11.96 -4.36
C PRO A 447 -16.19 -10.73 -3.65
N LEU A 448 -16.97 -9.93 -4.38
CA LEU A 448 -17.70 -8.75 -3.88
C LEU A 448 -18.69 -9.06 -2.73
N GLU A 449 -18.89 -10.33 -2.38
CA GLU A 449 -19.70 -10.79 -1.25
C GLU A 449 -18.83 -11.52 -0.23
N ASN A 450 -18.22 -10.78 0.70
CA ASN A 450 -17.70 -11.32 1.95
C ASN A 450 -18.27 -10.52 3.13
N ASP A 451 -18.13 -11.03 4.36
CA ASP A 451 -18.74 -10.45 5.58
C ASP A 451 -18.30 -9.00 5.87
N LEU A 452 -17.23 -8.51 5.23
CA LEU A 452 -16.78 -7.12 5.31
C LEU A 452 -17.63 -6.17 4.44
N TRP A 453 -18.26 -6.68 3.37
CA TRP A 453 -18.98 -5.91 2.34
C TRP A 453 -20.51 -6.13 2.31
N ASN A 454 -21.04 -6.97 3.20
CA ASN A 454 -22.48 -7.19 3.32
C ASN A 454 -23.17 -5.91 3.85
N ALA A 455 -24.02 -5.28 3.02
CA ALA A 455 -24.71 -4.04 3.35
C ALA A 455 -25.57 -4.12 4.63
N THR A 456 -26.05 -5.31 4.99
CA THR A 456 -26.85 -5.56 6.19
C THR A 456 -25.99 -5.45 7.47
N THR A 457 -24.75 -5.96 7.44
CA THR A 457 -23.81 -5.92 8.59
C THR A 457 -23.09 -4.57 8.73
N VAL A 458 -23.08 -3.73 7.67
CA VAL A 458 -22.62 -2.34 7.73
C VAL A 458 -23.70 -1.46 8.36
N GLN A 459 -24.96 -1.65 8.02
CA GLN A 459 -26.07 -0.88 8.58
C GLN A 459 -26.29 -1.18 10.08
N GLU A 460 -26.09 -2.43 10.51
CA GLU A 460 -26.10 -2.85 11.92
C GLU A 460 -24.95 -2.26 12.76
N ARG A 461 -23.85 -1.82 12.15
CA ARG A 461 -22.73 -1.14 12.83
C ARG A 461 -22.96 0.36 13.04
N TYR A 462 -23.91 0.97 12.34
CA TYR A 462 -24.04 2.43 12.22
C TYR A 462 -25.35 3.02 12.74
N ILE A 463 -26.27 2.23 13.32
CA ILE A 463 -27.45 2.78 14.01
C ILE A 463 -27.17 2.88 15.52
N PRO A 464 -27.02 4.08 16.09
CA PRO A 464 -27.17 4.26 17.52
C PRO A 464 -28.65 4.55 17.80
N LEU A 465 -29.40 3.54 18.25
CA LEU A 465 -30.58 3.72 19.12
C LEU A 465 -31.10 2.37 19.65
N ALA A 466 -30.92 2.21 20.97
CA ALA A 466 -31.70 1.38 21.89
C ALA A 466 -31.89 -0.12 21.58
N SER A 467 -30.92 -0.96 21.93
CA SER A 467 -31.15 -2.19 22.73
C SER A 467 -29.81 -2.86 23.06
N SER A 468 -29.68 -3.31 24.31
CA SER A 468 -28.54 -4.07 24.81
C SER A 468 -28.33 -5.36 23.99
N TYR A 469 -27.10 -5.61 23.50
CA TYR A 469 -26.43 -6.94 23.54
C TYR A 469 -25.04 -7.05 22.85
N HIS A 470 -24.47 -6.02 22.22
CA HIS A 470 -23.18 -6.17 21.50
C HIS A 470 -22.08 -5.15 21.88
N HIS A 471 -21.70 -5.10 23.15
CA HIS A 471 -20.69 -4.16 23.67
C HIS A 471 -19.23 -4.64 23.67
N ASP A 472 -18.91 -5.90 23.30
CA ASP A 472 -17.58 -6.46 23.62
C ASP A 472 -16.53 -6.52 22.50
N ARG A 473 -16.87 -6.26 21.22
CA ARG A 473 -15.88 -6.38 20.12
C ARG A 473 -15.25 -5.07 19.62
N VAL A 474 -15.81 -3.90 19.97
CA VAL A 474 -15.30 -2.59 19.50
C VAL A 474 -14.26 -1.97 20.45
N LYS A 475 -14.12 -2.47 21.69
CA LYS A 475 -13.22 -1.89 22.71
C LYS A 475 -11.71 -2.13 22.50
N LYS A 476 -11.28 -2.95 21.54
CA LYS A 476 -9.86 -3.36 21.43
C LYS A 476 -8.92 -2.41 20.65
N ARG A 477 -9.41 -1.27 20.13
CA ARG A 477 -8.58 -0.23 19.47
C ARG A 477 -9.04 1.21 19.72
N GLN A 478 -9.75 1.48 20.82
CA GLN A 478 -10.01 2.87 21.21
C GLN A 478 -8.86 3.34 22.10
N ALA A 479 -8.08 4.33 21.63
CA ALA A 479 -7.30 5.14 22.52
C ALA A 479 -8.28 5.81 23.51
N LEU A 480 -8.07 5.62 24.81
CA LEU A 480 -8.94 6.17 25.87
C LEU A 480 -8.93 7.72 25.88
N SER A 481 -8.02 8.36 25.16
CA SER A 481 -7.94 9.81 24.96
C SER A 481 -7.20 10.13 23.65
N PRO A 482 -7.56 11.21 22.93
CA PRO A 482 -6.85 11.64 21.73
C PRO A 482 -5.41 12.07 22.07
N LEU A 483 -4.47 11.83 21.15
CA LEU A 483 -3.06 12.17 21.31
C LEU A 483 -2.82 13.67 21.13
N TYR A 484 -3.61 14.31 20.24
CA TYR A 484 -3.72 15.76 20.10
C TYR A 484 -5.19 16.14 19.87
N THR A 485 -5.60 17.30 20.42
CA THR A 485 -6.97 17.84 20.25
C THR A 485 -6.89 19.15 19.49
N ILE A 486 -7.61 19.23 18.37
CA ILE A 486 -7.67 20.40 17.49
C ILE A 486 -8.88 21.26 17.87
N ASP A 487 -8.66 22.53 18.17
CA ASP A 487 -9.74 23.50 18.33
C ASP A 487 -10.38 23.78 16.98
N THR A 488 -11.69 23.56 16.90
CA THR A 488 -12.47 23.63 15.66
C THR A 488 -13.51 24.74 15.74
N TYR A 489 -13.48 25.65 14.77
CA TYR A 489 -14.47 26.70 14.57
C TYR A 489 -15.31 26.38 13.34
N ILE A 490 -16.64 26.51 13.49
CA ILE A 490 -17.58 26.26 12.40
C ILE A 490 -18.26 27.58 12.02
N HIS A 491 -18.14 27.95 10.76
CA HIS A 491 -18.77 29.12 10.18
C HIS A 491 -19.87 28.66 9.22
N ILE A 492 -21.10 29.13 9.41
CA ILE A 492 -22.20 28.88 8.48
C ILE A 492 -22.42 30.14 7.64
N ILE A 493 -22.12 30.06 6.35
CA ILE A 493 -22.25 31.14 5.39
C ILE A 493 -23.44 30.83 4.48
N ALA A 494 -24.55 31.52 4.74
CA ALA A 494 -25.79 31.35 4.01
C ALA A 494 -26.02 32.52 3.05
N ASP A 495 -26.60 32.23 1.90
CA ASP A 495 -27.23 33.25 1.06
C ASP A 495 -28.55 33.74 1.70
N SER A 496 -29.07 34.83 1.17
CA SER A 496 -30.30 35.49 1.60
C SER A 496 -31.52 34.57 1.55
N SER A 497 -31.54 33.55 0.68
CA SER A 497 -32.65 32.59 0.55
C SER A 497 -32.60 31.43 1.56
N THR A 498 -31.41 31.10 2.06
CA THR A 498 -31.16 29.97 2.97
C THR A 498 -30.87 30.40 4.41
N SER A 499 -30.62 31.69 4.64
CA SER A 499 -30.41 32.27 5.98
C SER A 499 -31.67 32.34 6.85
N ASN A 500 -32.86 32.28 6.25
CA ASN A 500 -34.11 32.32 6.99
C ASN A 500 -34.41 30.95 7.66
N PRO A 501 -34.70 30.89 8.98
CA PRO A 501 -35.10 29.65 9.66
C PRO A 501 -36.29 28.90 9.07
N SER A 502 -37.15 29.57 8.30
CA SER A 502 -38.27 28.95 7.57
C SER A 502 -37.85 28.31 6.23
N SER A 503 -36.61 28.50 5.79
CA SER A 503 -36.09 27.86 4.58
C SER A 503 -35.91 26.37 4.79
N ALA A 504 -36.30 25.56 3.81
CA ALA A 504 -36.09 24.12 3.84
C ALA A 504 -34.60 23.74 3.89
N ASN A 505 -33.71 24.64 3.47
CA ASN A 505 -32.26 24.46 3.46
C ASN A 505 -31.56 25.20 4.62
N TYR A 506 -32.31 25.67 5.62
CA TYR A 506 -31.72 26.32 6.78
C TYR A 506 -30.91 25.31 7.63
N ILE A 507 -29.64 25.62 7.86
CA ILE A 507 -28.76 24.78 8.68
C ILE A 507 -29.07 25.02 10.16
N THR A 508 -29.67 24.04 10.84
CA THR A 508 -29.98 24.14 12.28
C THR A 508 -28.78 23.78 13.16
N ASP A 509 -28.81 24.17 14.44
CA ASP A 509 -27.76 23.78 15.41
C ASP A 509 -27.67 22.27 15.61
N THR A 510 -28.77 21.55 15.37
CA THR A 510 -28.79 20.09 15.35
C THR A 510 -27.96 19.54 14.19
N ILE A 511 -28.08 20.12 12.99
CA ILE A 511 -27.29 19.72 11.82
C ILE A 511 -25.79 19.99 12.07
N ILE A 512 -25.46 21.16 12.64
CA ILE A 512 -24.08 21.50 13.04
C ILE A 512 -23.51 20.49 14.03
N ARG A 513 -24.27 20.17 15.09
CA ARG A 513 -23.85 19.20 16.11
C ARG A 513 -23.67 17.80 15.53
N ASN A 514 -24.58 17.38 14.66
CA ASN A 514 -24.50 16.08 13.98
C ASN A 514 -23.26 16.00 13.07
N GLN A 515 -22.97 17.07 12.33
CA GLN A 515 -21.78 17.16 11.49
C GLN A 515 -20.49 17.13 12.31
N PHE A 516 -20.42 17.89 13.41
CA PHE A 516 -19.26 17.88 14.30
C PHE A 516 -19.04 16.52 14.94
N ASN A 517 -20.10 15.86 15.41
CA ASN A 517 -20.03 14.51 15.97
C ASN A 517 -19.54 13.50 14.93
N TYR A 518 -20.01 13.62 13.68
CA TYR A 518 -19.54 12.78 12.58
C TYR A 518 -18.04 12.96 12.33
N LEU A 519 -17.56 14.21 12.26
CA LEU A 519 -16.15 14.53 12.09
C LEU A 519 -15.31 13.94 13.24
N ALA A 520 -15.69 14.18 14.50
CA ALA A 520 -14.96 13.67 15.65
C ALA A 520 -14.89 12.13 15.67
N ALA A 521 -16.01 11.46 15.32
CA ALA A 521 -16.06 10.00 15.23
C ALA A 521 -15.16 9.46 14.11
N ALA A 522 -15.13 10.12 12.95
CA ALA A 522 -14.34 9.68 11.79
C ALA A 522 -12.83 9.60 12.08
N TYR A 523 -12.32 10.43 13.00
CA TYR A 523 -10.89 10.52 13.34
C TYR A 523 -10.52 9.82 14.65
N THR A 524 -11.48 9.22 15.36
CA THR A 524 -11.24 8.60 16.67
C THR A 524 -10.17 7.49 16.61
N ASN A 525 -10.13 6.71 15.53
CA ASN A 525 -9.13 5.64 15.33
C ASN A 525 -7.73 6.17 14.94
N ALA A 526 -7.64 7.42 14.50
CA ALA A 526 -6.38 8.07 14.14
C ALA A 526 -5.73 8.80 15.34
N SER A 527 -6.31 8.69 16.54
CA SER A 527 -5.88 9.41 17.75
C SER A 527 -5.91 10.94 17.63
N ILE A 528 -6.70 11.47 16.70
CA ILE A 528 -6.95 12.90 16.52
C ILE A 528 -8.31 13.23 17.14
N GLY A 529 -8.31 14.17 18.09
CA GLY A 529 -9.52 14.70 18.72
C GLY A 529 -9.88 16.08 18.18
N PHE A 530 -11.15 16.42 18.22
CA PHE A 530 -11.63 17.77 17.90
C PHE A 530 -12.41 18.34 19.09
N ARG A 531 -12.22 19.62 19.36
CA ARG A 531 -12.99 20.38 20.36
C ARG A 531 -13.71 21.51 19.65
N LEU A 532 -15.04 21.54 19.75
CA LEU A 532 -15.83 22.63 19.17
C LEU A 532 -15.59 23.91 19.98
N ALA A 533 -14.80 24.81 19.42
CA ALA A 533 -14.35 26.05 20.07
C ALA A 533 -15.29 27.23 19.80
N GLY A 534 -16.04 27.20 18.70
CA GLY A 534 -17.05 28.21 18.40
C GLY A 534 -17.87 27.93 17.15
N VAL A 535 -19.05 28.55 17.07
CA VAL A 535 -19.91 28.55 15.89
C VAL A 535 -20.38 29.96 15.60
N ASP A 536 -20.30 30.41 14.36
CA ASP A 536 -20.96 31.65 13.91
C ASP A 536 -21.70 31.48 12.59
N ARG A 537 -22.65 32.39 12.36
CA ARG A 537 -23.57 32.38 11.21
C ARG A 537 -23.49 33.74 10.54
N VAL A 538 -23.31 33.73 9.22
CA VAL A 538 -23.18 34.94 8.41
C VAL A 538 -24.09 34.83 7.19
N THR A 539 -24.80 35.91 6.89
CA THR A 539 -25.57 36.04 5.65
C THR A 539 -24.81 36.94 4.69
N ASN A 540 -24.26 36.34 3.63
CA ASN A 540 -23.53 37.07 2.60
C ASN A 540 -23.55 36.24 1.30
N ASP A 541 -24.32 36.69 0.32
CA ASP A 541 -24.54 35.98 -0.95
C ASP A 541 -23.23 35.78 -1.73
N SER A 542 -22.32 36.76 -1.69
CA SER A 542 -21.02 36.67 -2.36
C SER A 542 -20.13 35.61 -1.71
N TRP A 543 -20.05 35.58 -0.38
CA TRP A 543 -19.29 34.55 0.33
C TRP A 543 -19.95 33.19 0.21
N ALA A 544 -21.27 33.10 0.27
CA ALA A 544 -22.00 31.84 0.10
C ALA A 544 -21.73 31.18 -1.27
N ALA A 545 -21.47 31.99 -2.30
CA ALA A 545 -21.17 31.55 -3.66
C ALA A 545 -19.65 31.39 -3.97
N ASN A 546 -18.78 31.43 -2.96
CA ASN A 546 -17.31 31.38 -3.12
C ASN A 546 -16.71 32.56 -3.93
N GLY A 547 -17.37 33.73 -3.92
CA GLY A 547 -16.96 34.90 -4.71
C GLY A 547 -15.79 35.71 -4.11
N ASP A 548 -15.56 35.62 -2.80
CA ASP A 548 -14.48 36.35 -2.11
C ASP A 548 -14.01 35.61 -0.83
N ASP A 549 -13.28 34.52 -1.04
CA ASP A 549 -12.78 33.64 0.03
C ASP A 549 -11.82 34.37 1.00
N LEU A 550 -10.94 35.24 0.46
CA LEU A 550 -9.94 35.93 1.26
C LEU A 550 -10.58 36.92 2.24
N SER A 551 -11.56 37.72 1.81
CA SER A 551 -12.23 38.66 2.72
C SER A 551 -13.08 37.94 3.77
N MET A 552 -13.73 36.83 3.38
CA MET A 552 -14.46 35.96 4.29
C MET A 552 -13.54 35.42 5.38
N LYS A 553 -12.40 34.81 5.02
CA LYS A 553 -11.48 34.21 5.99
C LYS A 553 -10.78 35.25 6.86
N ARG A 554 -10.43 36.43 6.32
CA ARG A 554 -9.93 37.56 7.13
C ARG A 554 -10.93 38.00 8.20
N ALA A 555 -12.22 38.06 7.84
CA ALA A 555 -13.28 38.46 8.75
C ALA A 555 -13.60 37.38 9.80
N LEU A 556 -13.58 36.09 9.42
CA LEU A 556 -14.17 35.04 10.24
C LEU A 556 -13.17 34.12 10.94
N ARG A 557 -11.97 33.89 10.39
CA ARG A 557 -11.00 32.92 10.94
C ARG A 557 -10.69 33.21 12.41
N ARG A 558 -10.74 32.18 13.26
CA ARG A 558 -10.41 32.27 14.69
C ARG A 558 -9.28 31.31 15.07
N GLY A 559 -8.59 31.64 16.17
CA GLY A 559 -7.49 30.85 16.70
C GLY A 559 -6.16 31.07 15.98
N THR A 560 -5.23 30.14 16.19
CA THR A 560 -3.89 30.15 15.58
C THR A 560 -3.85 29.21 14.38
N TYR A 561 -2.69 29.00 13.76
CA TYR A 561 -2.52 28.00 12.71
C TYR A 561 -2.88 26.57 13.14
N ALA A 562 -2.78 26.26 14.44
CA ALA A 562 -3.18 24.96 14.98
C ALA A 562 -4.71 24.79 15.14
N SER A 563 -5.50 25.81 14.84
CA SER A 563 -6.97 25.80 14.94
C SER A 563 -7.61 25.56 13.58
N LEU A 564 -8.48 24.56 13.50
CA LEU A 564 -9.24 24.23 12.28
C LEU A 564 -10.44 25.16 12.15
N ASN A 565 -10.57 25.82 11.00
CA ASN A 565 -11.75 26.63 10.66
C ASN A 565 -12.46 25.99 9.46
N ILE A 566 -13.75 25.70 9.62
CA ILE A 566 -14.58 25.08 8.57
C ILE A 566 -15.70 26.05 8.18
N TYR A 567 -15.73 26.42 6.91
CA TYR A 567 -16.66 27.36 6.29
C TYR A 567 -17.71 26.58 5.49
N TYR A 568 -18.90 26.41 6.05
CA TYR A 568 -20.02 25.80 5.35
C TYR A 568 -20.77 26.83 4.52
N GLN A 569 -20.62 26.77 3.21
CA GLN A 569 -21.22 27.71 2.26
C GLN A 569 -22.48 27.10 1.62
N SER A 570 -23.58 27.86 1.56
CA SER A 570 -24.85 27.36 0.98
C SER A 570 -24.81 27.17 -0.53
N GLN A 571 -23.86 27.78 -1.23
CA GLN A 571 -23.75 27.72 -2.68
C GLN A 571 -22.29 27.63 -3.15
N LEU A 572 -21.50 26.72 -2.59
CA LEU A 572 -20.09 26.59 -2.96
C LEU A 572 -19.91 26.32 -4.47
N GLN A 573 -19.25 27.25 -5.17
CA GLN A 573 -19.03 27.20 -6.62
C GLN A 573 -17.56 27.38 -7.00
N ALA A 574 -17.20 26.83 -8.16
CA ALA A 574 -15.92 27.03 -8.81
C ALA A 574 -15.80 28.47 -9.31
N ASN A 575 -14.68 29.12 -9.01
CA ASN A 575 -14.37 30.44 -9.51
C ASN A 575 -13.78 30.36 -10.94
N ALA A 576 -13.51 31.52 -11.56
CA ALA A 576 -12.96 31.59 -12.91
C ALA A 576 -11.59 30.92 -13.08
N ASN A 577 -10.84 30.77 -11.98
CA ASN A 577 -9.47 30.30 -11.97
C ASN A 577 -9.35 28.86 -11.44
N THR A 578 -10.48 28.16 -11.23
CA THR A 578 -10.47 26.79 -10.71
C THR A 578 -9.99 25.84 -11.83
N PRO A 579 -8.82 25.18 -11.71
CA PRO A 579 -8.24 24.39 -12.79
C PRO A 579 -9.18 23.25 -13.21
N GLY A 580 -9.42 23.11 -14.52
CA GLY A 580 -10.20 22.00 -15.07
C GLY A 580 -11.71 22.05 -14.81
N VAL A 581 -12.23 23.08 -14.14
CA VAL A 581 -13.65 23.19 -13.76
C VAL A 581 -14.30 24.44 -14.37
N PRO A 582 -15.44 24.32 -15.07
CA PRO A 582 -16.15 25.49 -15.58
C PRO A 582 -16.59 26.43 -14.45
N PRO A 583 -16.41 27.76 -14.60
CA PRO A 583 -16.82 28.73 -13.58
C PRO A 583 -18.33 28.62 -13.28
N GLY A 584 -18.69 28.68 -12.00
CA GLY A 584 -20.07 28.53 -11.52
C GLY A 584 -20.52 27.08 -11.30
N SER A 585 -19.67 26.09 -11.55
CA SER A 585 -19.98 24.69 -11.23
C SER A 585 -19.98 24.47 -9.71
N THR A 586 -20.91 23.68 -9.18
CA THR A 586 -20.98 23.37 -7.74
C THR A 586 -19.78 22.52 -7.29
N LEU A 587 -19.13 22.95 -6.20
CA LEU A 587 -18.09 22.17 -5.52
C LEU A 587 -18.66 21.51 -4.26
N LEU A 588 -18.16 20.34 -3.90
CA LEU A 588 -18.52 19.70 -2.61
C LEU A 588 -17.69 20.28 -1.47
N GLY A 589 -16.39 20.44 -1.69
CA GLY A 589 -15.48 21.07 -0.76
C GLY A 589 -14.07 21.26 -1.34
N PHE A 590 -13.27 22.00 -0.59
CA PHE A 590 -11.82 22.08 -0.73
C PHE A 590 -11.19 22.52 0.60
N CYS A 591 -9.94 22.10 0.86
CA CYS A 591 -9.15 22.60 1.98
C CYS A 591 -7.72 22.92 1.58
N THR A 592 -7.09 23.77 2.39
CA THR A 592 -5.63 23.93 2.37
C THR A 592 -4.92 22.68 2.89
N LEU A 593 -3.77 22.36 2.31
CA LEU A 593 -2.83 21.38 2.87
C LEU A 593 -1.99 22.02 3.98
N PRO A 594 -1.40 21.23 4.89
CA PRO A 594 -0.42 21.73 5.84
C PRO A 594 0.76 22.39 5.14
N GLU A 595 1.05 23.62 5.52
CA GLU A 595 2.16 24.42 5.03
C GLU A 595 3.37 24.29 5.97
N SER A 596 4.56 24.12 5.39
CA SER A 596 5.79 24.07 6.16
C SER A 596 6.28 25.48 6.49
N GLY A 597 6.87 25.67 7.67
CA GLY A 597 7.49 26.94 8.06
C GLY A 597 6.60 27.92 8.83
N ILE A 598 5.33 27.59 9.08
CA ILE A 598 4.47 28.41 9.96
C ILE A 598 4.93 28.28 11.41
N THR A 599 5.23 29.41 12.05
CA THR A 599 5.67 29.45 13.46
C THR A 599 4.64 30.18 14.33
N PRO A 600 4.62 29.94 15.67
CA PRO A 600 3.65 30.59 16.56
C PRO A 600 3.66 32.13 16.57
N GLY A 601 4.75 32.76 16.10
CA GLY A 601 4.90 34.22 16.04
C GLY A 601 4.62 34.85 14.67
N MET A 602 4.21 34.04 13.69
CA MET A 602 3.90 34.50 12.34
C MET A 602 2.62 35.34 12.31
N ASP A 603 2.57 36.36 11.45
CA ASP A 603 1.39 37.22 11.33
C ASP A 603 0.19 36.42 10.82
N ARG A 604 -1.01 36.76 11.31
CA ARG A 604 -2.24 36.07 10.94
C ARG A 604 -2.51 36.13 9.44
N ASP A 605 -2.12 37.22 8.78
CA ASP A 605 -2.32 37.38 7.34
C ASP A 605 -1.51 36.38 6.49
N GLU A 606 -0.44 35.79 7.03
CA GLU A 606 0.36 34.78 6.31
C GLU A 606 -0.35 33.43 6.20
N TYR A 607 -1.17 33.07 7.18
CA TYR A 607 -1.92 31.80 7.19
C TYR A 607 -3.44 32.01 7.14
N VAL A 608 -3.92 33.21 6.81
CA VAL A 608 -5.35 33.54 6.89
C VAL A 608 -6.22 32.71 5.94
N ILE A 609 -5.64 32.26 4.82
CA ILE A 609 -6.34 31.45 3.81
C ILE A 609 -6.57 29.99 4.27
N ASP A 610 -5.89 29.56 5.33
CA ASP A 610 -6.00 28.21 5.87
C ASP A 610 -7.42 27.87 6.31
N GLY A 611 -7.82 26.60 6.11
CA GLY A 611 -9.09 26.04 6.53
C GLY A 611 -9.81 25.32 5.40
N CYS A 612 -11.06 24.96 5.68
CA CYS A 612 -11.87 24.10 4.82
C CYS A 612 -13.15 24.77 4.39
N ASN A 613 -13.40 24.83 3.09
CA ASN A 613 -14.64 25.34 2.51
C ASN A 613 -15.48 24.16 2.06
N VAL A 614 -16.71 24.05 2.55
CA VAL A 614 -17.56 22.87 2.33
C VAL A 614 -18.97 23.30 1.96
N LEU A 615 -19.59 22.64 0.99
CA LEU A 615 -20.98 22.86 0.65
C LEU A 615 -21.88 22.39 1.80
N SER A 616 -22.68 23.30 2.37
CA SER A 616 -23.55 23.00 3.52
C SER A 616 -24.60 21.91 3.22
N GLY A 617 -24.98 21.75 1.94
CA GLY A 617 -25.87 20.69 1.48
C GLY A 617 -25.36 19.26 1.70
N THR A 618 -24.05 19.09 1.97
CA THR A 618 -23.42 17.79 2.26
C THR A 618 -23.46 17.40 3.75
N MET A 619 -23.89 18.31 4.62
CA MET A 619 -24.07 18.01 6.05
C MET A 619 -25.14 16.92 6.27
N PRO A 620 -25.13 16.19 7.41
CA PRO A 620 -26.12 15.18 7.74
C PRO A 620 -27.56 15.67 7.59
N GLY A 621 -28.30 15.10 6.63
CA GLY A 621 -29.69 15.45 6.34
C GLY A 621 -29.87 16.65 5.40
N GLY A 622 -28.79 17.15 4.79
CA GLY A 622 -28.82 18.22 3.80
C GLY A 622 -29.45 17.82 2.45
N TYR A 623 -29.62 18.81 1.56
CA TYR A 623 -30.33 18.67 0.28
C TYR A 623 -29.52 18.00 -0.84
N TYR A 624 -28.21 17.80 -0.66
CA TYR A 624 -27.34 17.23 -1.69
C TYR A 624 -27.29 15.70 -1.57
N GLY A 625 -28.34 15.04 -2.07
CA GLY A 625 -28.53 13.59 -1.97
C GLY A 625 -27.34 12.77 -2.49
N GLY A 626 -26.95 11.73 -1.75
CA GLY A 626 -25.77 10.91 -2.02
C GLY A 626 -24.52 11.33 -1.24
N TYR A 627 -24.42 12.63 -0.91
CA TYR A 627 -23.28 13.21 -0.18
C TYR A 627 -23.69 13.86 1.17
N ASN A 628 -24.99 13.84 1.52
CA ASN A 628 -25.57 14.49 2.70
C ASN A 628 -25.44 13.70 4.01
N LEU A 629 -24.34 12.96 4.19
CA LEU A 629 -24.05 12.19 5.41
C LEU A 629 -22.91 12.80 6.24
N GLY A 630 -22.37 13.95 5.81
CA GLY A 630 -21.24 14.63 6.46
C GLY A 630 -19.85 14.10 6.09
N GLY A 631 -19.78 13.17 5.14
CA GLY A 631 -18.54 12.56 4.65
C GLY A 631 -17.60 13.55 3.97
N THR A 632 -18.14 14.53 3.24
CA THR A 632 -17.35 15.57 2.57
C THR A 632 -16.50 16.34 3.58
N THR A 633 -17.07 16.82 4.70
CA THR A 633 -16.25 17.46 5.75
C THR A 633 -15.13 16.55 6.26
N ALA A 634 -15.39 15.26 6.47
CA ALA A 634 -14.36 14.35 6.96
C ALA A 634 -13.23 14.14 5.94
N HIS A 635 -13.57 14.07 4.64
CA HIS A 635 -12.62 14.01 3.53
C HIS A 635 -11.76 15.26 3.47
N GLU A 636 -12.40 16.42 3.46
CA GLU A 636 -11.79 17.75 3.36
C GLU A 636 -10.83 18.02 4.54
N VAL A 637 -11.27 17.75 5.77
CA VAL A 637 -10.39 17.84 6.95
C VAL A 637 -9.22 16.85 6.87
N GLY A 638 -9.31 15.81 6.03
CA GLY A 638 -8.21 14.90 5.73
C GLY A 638 -7.08 15.61 5.00
N HIS A 639 -7.41 16.43 3.99
CA HIS A 639 -6.46 17.30 3.31
C HIS A 639 -5.81 18.29 4.26
N TRP A 640 -6.60 18.91 5.14
CA TRP A 640 -6.06 19.81 6.18
C TRP A 640 -5.09 19.11 7.14
N ASN A 641 -5.23 17.79 7.34
CA ASN A 641 -4.27 16.96 8.10
C ASN A 641 -3.14 16.35 7.23
N GLY A 642 -3.07 16.70 5.95
CA GLY A 642 -2.00 16.28 5.02
C GLY A 642 -2.25 14.98 4.28
N LEU A 643 -3.48 14.47 4.24
CA LEU A 643 -3.85 13.35 3.38
C LEU A 643 -4.13 13.86 1.96
N LEU A 644 -3.42 13.33 0.97
CA LEU A 644 -3.66 13.63 -0.45
C LEU A 644 -4.64 12.60 -1.05
N HIS A 645 -5.30 12.93 -2.16
CA HIS A 645 -5.99 11.90 -2.94
C HIS A 645 -5.00 10.82 -3.39
N THR A 646 -5.51 9.59 -3.52
CA THR A 646 -4.77 8.54 -4.23
C THR A 646 -4.56 9.03 -5.66
N PHE A 647 -3.32 9.38 -6.02
CA PHE A 647 -2.84 9.88 -7.34
C PHE A 647 -2.61 11.39 -7.53
N THR A 648 -2.69 12.22 -6.49
CA THR A 648 -2.16 13.61 -6.56
C THR A 648 -0.65 13.58 -6.88
N GLY A 649 -0.22 14.31 -7.93
CA GLY A 649 1.15 14.36 -8.45
C GLY A 649 1.43 13.58 -9.75
N ASN A 650 0.41 13.26 -10.56
CA ASN A 650 0.56 12.62 -11.88
C ASN A 650 0.42 13.61 -13.08
N SER A 651 0.67 14.91 -12.88
CA SER A 651 0.78 15.88 -13.98
C SER A 651 2.02 16.77 -13.79
N CYS A 652 2.65 17.19 -14.90
CA CYS A 652 3.89 17.97 -14.95
C CYS A 652 3.63 19.45 -15.28
N ASP A 653 2.72 20.13 -14.58
CA ASP A 653 2.47 21.57 -14.75
C ASP A 653 2.86 22.37 -13.51
N VAL A 654 3.30 23.62 -13.73
CA VAL A 654 4.12 24.42 -12.79
C VAL A 654 3.33 25.32 -11.82
N ASP A 655 1.99 25.29 -11.80
CA ASP A 655 1.17 26.28 -11.07
C ASP A 655 0.13 25.66 -10.10
N ASP A 656 0.51 24.60 -9.36
CA ASP A 656 -0.40 23.79 -8.52
C ASP A 656 -0.99 24.57 -7.32
N PHE A 657 -2.27 24.98 -7.40
CA PHE A 657 -3.08 25.54 -6.30
C PHE A 657 -4.12 24.51 -5.81
N GLY A 658 -4.09 24.13 -4.52
CA GLY A 658 -5.21 23.59 -3.72
C GLY A 658 -5.94 22.31 -4.20
N ASP A 659 -6.22 21.38 -3.28
CA ASP A 659 -6.98 20.14 -3.59
C ASP A 659 -8.50 20.45 -3.65
N CYS A 660 -9.17 20.11 -4.76
CA CYS A 660 -10.59 20.41 -5.00
C CYS A 660 -11.37 19.14 -5.38
N GLU A 661 -12.47 18.83 -4.68
CA GLU A 661 -13.33 17.69 -5.05
C GLU A 661 -14.42 18.13 -6.04
N PHE A 662 -14.31 17.70 -7.31
CA PHE A 662 -15.38 17.85 -8.32
C PHE A 662 -15.97 16.48 -8.67
N GLY A 663 -17.14 16.17 -8.10
CA GLY A 663 -18.01 15.09 -8.53
C GLY A 663 -17.30 13.76 -8.87
N CYS A 664 -16.76 13.07 -7.86
CA CYS A 664 -16.50 11.64 -8.00
C CYS A 664 -17.80 10.92 -8.40
N PRO A 665 -17.85 10.16 -9.51
CA PRO A 665 -18.98 9.30 -9.74
C PRO A 665 -19.00 8.24 -8.62
N PHE A 666 -20.17 8.13 -7.97
CA PHE A 666 -20.54 7.13 -6.96
C PHE A 666 -20.13 7.39 -5.50
N ALA A 667 -20.82 8.34 -4.87
CA ALA A 667 -21.29 8.16 -3.50
C ALA A 667 -22.84 8.14 -3.47
N VAL A 668 -23.37 6.92 -3.38
CA VAL A 668 -24.73 6.55 -2.91
C VAL A 668 -25.95 7.12 -3.68
N THR A 669 -26.32 6.49 -4.81
CA THR A 669 -27.73 6.49 -5.28
C THR A 669 -28.46 5.22 -4.87
N ALA A 670 -29.65 5.37 -4.29
CA ALA A 670 -30.59 4.30 -4.03
C ALA A 670 -31.17 3.77 -5.36
N GLY A 671 -30.89 2.49 -5.67
CA GLY A 671 -31.56 1.74 -6.74
C GLY A 671 -30.64 1.27 -7.86
N GLY A 672 -29.96 0.14 -7.64
CA GLY A 672 -29.39 -0.69 -8.70
C GLY A 672 -27.86 -0.71 -8.79
N LYS A 673 -27.28 -1.79 -8.24
CA LYS A 673 -25.86 -2.21 -8.26
C LYS A 673 -24.88 -1.27 -7.52
N ARG A 674 -24.13 -1.89 -6.61
CA ARG A 674 -23.48 -1.27 -5.43
C ARG A 674 -22.00 -1.01 -5.71
N GLU A 675 -21.55 0.22 -5.52
CA GLU A 675 -20.25 0.55 -4.93
C GLU A 675 -20.55 1.29 -3.63
N LYS A 676 -20.07 0.76 -2.50
CA LYS A 676 -20.27 1.31 -1.15
C LYS A 676 -18.95 1.19 -0.42
N TYR A 677 -18.15 2.24 -0.43
CA TYR A 677 -16.99 2.40 0.46
C TYR A 677 -17.31 3.51 1.47
N LEU A 678 -17.45 3.14 2.75
CA LEU A 678 -17.41 4.10 3.86
C LEU A 678 -16.95 3.35 5.12
N GLY A 679 -15.74 3.70 5.58
CA GLY A 679 -15.11 3.17 6.77
C GLY A 679 -13.60 3.36 6.70
N VAL A 680 -13.14 4.61 6.90
CA VAL A 680 -11.72 5.02 7.11
C VAL A 680 -10.71 4.07 6.45
N SER A 681 -10.79 4.03 5.12
CA SER A 681 -9.75 3.55 4.21
C SER A 681 -9.61 4.67 3.19
N VAL A 682 -8.59 5.52 3.35
CA VAL A 682 -8.15 6.43 2.27
C VAL A 682 -7.33 5.60 1.28
N LEU A 683 -8.02 4.66 0.64
CA LEU A 683 -7.48 3.73 -0.34
C LEU A 683 -8.67 3.30 -1.20
N THR A 684 -8.92 4.09 -2.25
CA THR A 684 -9.56 3.81 -3.55
C THR A 684 -10.44 4.99 -3.99
N CYS A 685 -9.86 5.86 -4.81
CA CYS A 685 -10.59 6.53 -5.89
C CYS A 685 -9.85 6.16 -7.19
N CYS A 686 -10.40 5.20 -7.92
CA CYS A 686 -10.06 4.91 -9.31
C CYS A 686 -11.24 5.36 -10.17
N ASP A 687 -11.01 6.30 -11.08
CA ASP A 687 -11.28 6.14 -12.52
C ASP A 687 -11.11 7.49 -13.24
N ALA A 688 -9.99 7.62 -13.95
CA ALA A 688 -9.83 8.45 -15.15
C ALA A 688 -8.67 7.88 -16.00
#